data_AF-A0A7Y3D099-F1
#
_entry.id   AF-A0A7Y3D099-F1
#
_cell.length_a   1.000
_cell.length_b   1.000
_cell.length_c   1.000
_cell.angle_alpha   90.00
_cell.angle_beta   90.00
_cell.angle_gamma   90.00
#
_symmetry.space_group_name_H-M   'P 1'
#
loop_
_entity.id
_entity.type
_entity.pdbx_description
1 polymer ?
#
loop_
_entity_poly.entity_id
_entity_poly.type
_entity_poly.pdbx_seq_one_letter_code
_entity_poly.pdbx_strand_id
1 'polypeptide(L)'
;AGITAGTVTYGGFSTNTILRSYFQFSSNQFSIRMQLKNSQETTHTRLYAMSFTQCDIFDYKAPTLTILQGKDTDGDLVDNQLDLDSDNDGIPDNVEFQSTLGYVAPTMTLDGAGLPVKDEDGNVEGVDPVTGIDDSYAIPIPNEDTDGDNIPDFLDLDSDGDGKPDITENGMASEIVLFTDSDGDGLDKVFEGTNVLDPHDVNDDINVPSASILPDEDMDVLSGGDLDYRDAIDVFFESASIDFDGVDDYLTTDSFMGGLAEATLMAWIKLDSDFSPTKTGDVAGQGMMRMYIDGSTKQLYSYIVTNGGSAEYVSSSSTVLDSGNWYHVVISYDGSTGSAKIYINGEEDASSSIGLGSALSSDPTITEPDFNIGRNSKEDNSFFMGSIDEVRVFNMALTKDQIQRMVYQEIEEKSGNVTGSLIDKSVVDIGSSTPIPWPSLLAYYPMSNIFTGKTTDQSIYGRDASLKNIFTIQEQTAPMPYETGQDGPWNAVDTWKNGMVWDITDIPNLKEWAIIDIKNDVSLSESLTTLGLKIDSGGNLSVSGDHAITNKWYLELNGTLDLSGDSQLLQGPNSDLVASASGQVLRRQEGTSNVYWYNYWSSPVGATAITSLSDNNGVSNNPNNTSFSIDMLKDGNGDDVQFTSAYDAPAMVSDKWLYSYQNGISFWDWVALTPSSEIEPGMGYTQKGSSINPDGNFQQYIFQGKPNNGTVTVEALYDPVAVANSEPGEIFSSLIGNPYPSAIDARKFIQDNDGVIEGTVLLWEQWAGDSHLLAEYEGGYGFIADDVTERAYQYPGINLADPDGLTPGIKVPTFYIPVGQGFFVEIIASGDITFKNSQREFIKESDADGEDPENGSTFFRDVDPLSDSENLSDYQFLRLEFSVSSGASRSFVLGFSEDATDGWDYGKDGGRITDPPADDMGSILNGEQYVIQSFSPITQNKEIDLVMHTSGDFTYSVKATEINNIPENQAVFLRDNLTGQYFDLRSGSSYDFTSLSGTDLERFQVVFNESTLSNEDLILDNIIIFLEKYTDRLFIKNLQEDARELTLTNTLGQVVRSYNALSSNSMQNGIHLGKLSSGVYFVNLITESGAKLDKKILKK
;
A
#
# COMPACT_ATOMS: atom_id res chain seq x y z
N ALA A 1 80.39 63.49 -54.86
CA ALA A 1 80.26 64.74 -55.64
C ALA A 1 79.04 64.60 -56.54
N GLY A 2 78.13 65.59 -56.52
CA GLY A 2 76.74 65.45 -56.97
C GLY A 2 76.44 65.60 -58.48
N ILE A 3 75.16 65.34 -58.82
CA ILE A 3 74.34 65.72 -60.01
C ILE A 3 75.00 65.41 -61.38
N THR A 4 74.40 64.63 -62.29
CA THR A 4 73.25 65.01 -63.14
C THR A 4 72.56 63.78 -63.74
N ALA A 5 71.24 63.91 -63.92
CA ALA A 5 70.25 62.90 -64.29
C ALA A 5 70.49 62.09 -65.58
N GLY A 6 69.90 60.89 -65.61
CA GLY A 6 69.67 60.12 -66.84
C GLY A 6 69.42 58.63 -66.59
N THR A 7 68.18 58.29 -66.25
CA THR A 7 67.53 56.96 -66.42
C THR A 7 68.18 55.76 -65.72
N VAL A 8 67.59 55.35 -64.59
CA VAL A 8 67.81 54.01 -64.01
C VAL A 8 66.55 53.20 -64.26
N THR A 9 66.69 52.19 -65.13
CA THR A 9 65.73 51.12 -65.32
C THR A 9 65.75 50.25 -64.07
N TYR A 10 64.64 50.18 -63.32
CA TYR A 10 64.49 49.15 -62.30
C TYR A 10 64.08 47.84 -62.99
N GLY A 11 64.95 46.84 -62.98
CA GLY A 11 64.57 45.46 -63.24
C GLY A 11 63.81 44.95 -62.02
N GLY A 12 62.51 44.69 -62.18
CA GLY A 12 61.67 44.24 -61.07
C GLY A 12 60.17 44.08 -61.36
N PHE A 13 59.69 44.33 -62.57
CA PHE A 13 58.35 43.91 -62.97
C PHE A 13 58.49 42.66 -63.84
N SER A 14 58.28 41.48 -63.25
CA SER A 14 58.00 40.28 -64.02
C SER A 14 56.62 40.44 -64.69
N THR A 15 56.48 39.80 -65.84
CA THR A 15 55.32 39.84 -66.74
C THR A 15 54.16 38.98 -66.24
N ASN A 16 53.63 39.25 -65.04
CA ASN A 16 52.38 38.60 -64.60
C ASN A 16 51.15 39.43 -64.97
N THR A 17 50.34 38.78 -65.80
CA THR A 17 48.88 38.81 -65.95
C THR A 17 48.17 40.05 -65.42
N ILE A 18 47.68 40.89 -66.35
CA ILE A 18 46.62 41.84 -66.07
C ILE A 18 45.35 41.03 -65.78
N LEU A 19 45.03 40.82 -64.49
CA LEU A 19 43.71 40.34 -64.09
C LEU A 19 42.71 41.50 -64.22
N ARG A 20 41.66 41.30 -65.02
CA ARG A 20 40.49 42.19 -65.06
C ARG A 20 39.35 41.48 -64.36
N SER A 21 38.87 42.06 -63.26
CA SER A 21 37.63 41.65 -62.60
C SER A 21 36.51 42.65 -62.94
N TYR A 22 35.33 42.13 -63.28
CA TYR A 22 34.11 42.90 -63.45
C TYR A 22 33.21 42.65 -62.25
N PHE A 23 32.71 43.71 -61.65
CA PHE A 23 31.78 43.64 -60.53
C PHE A 23 30.47 44.35 -60.89
N GLN A 24 29.33 43.70 -60.66
CA GLN A 24 28.00 44.28 -60.80
C GLN A 24 27.25 44.10 -59.49
N PHE A 25 26.84 45.20 -58.85
CA PHE A 25 26.23 45.17 -57.51
C PHE A 25 24.89 45.90 -57.43
N SER A 26 24.06 45.46 -56.48
CA SER A 26 22.68 45.91 -56.20
C SER A 26 22.55 46.72 -54.88
N SER A 27 23.64 46.99 -54.16
CA SER A 27 23.69 47.78 -52.92
C SER A 27 24.72 48.93 -52.98
N ASN A 28 24.63 49.87 -52.02
CA ASN A 28 25.40 51.12 -52.01
C ASN A 28 26.77 51.05 -51.29
N GLN A 29 27.28 49.85 -51.00
CA GLN A 29 28.58 49.65 -50.35
C GLN A 29 29.40 48.62 -51.12
N PHE A 30 30.70 48.88 -51.30
CA PHE A 30 31.65 47.87 -51.78
C PHE A 30 32.96 47.98 -51.00
N SER A 31 33.58 46.83 -50.70
CA SER A 31 34.90 46.71 -50.10
C SER A 31 35.82 45.99 -51.08
N ILE A 32 37.08 46.41 -51.18
CA ILE A 32 38.14 45.69 -51.92
C ILE A 32 39.25 45.43 -50.91
N ARG A 33 39.53 44.16 -50.64
CA ARG A 33 40.66 43.72 -49.81
C ARG A 33 41.86 43.39 -50.72
N MET A 34 43.07 43.72 -50.29
CA MET A 34 44.32 43.39 -50.99
C MET A 34 45.31 42.81 -49.98
N GLN A 35 45.93 41.68 -50.32
CA GLN A 35 46.96 41.04 -49.49
C GLN A 35 48.32 41.05 -50.23
N LEU A 36 49.42 41.08 -49.48
CA LEU A 36 50.79 40.99 -50.01
C LEU A 36 51.63 40.05 -49.13
N LYS A 37 51.99 38.87 -49.64
CA LYS A 37 52.89 37.93 -48.97
C LYS A 37 54.35 38.39 -49.11
N ASN A 38 55.08 38.53 -48.00
CA ASN A 38 56.51 38.89 -48.00
C ASN A 38 57.36 37.67 -47.59
N SER A 39 57.92 36.94 -48.55
CA SER A 39 58.68 35.70 -48.31
C SER A 39 60.18 35.91 -48.03
N GLN A 40 60.58 37.07 -47.50
CA GLN A 40 61.99 37.38 -47.22
C GLN A 40 62.16 38.25 -45.96
N GLU A 41 63.08 37.81 -45.09
CA GLU A 41 63.58 38.42 -43.83
C GLU A 41 64.40 39.73 -44.03
N THR A 42 63.94 40.66 -44.86
CA THR A 42 64.58 41.99 -44.96
C THR A 42 63.58 43.13 -45.04
N THR A 43 63.71 44.11 -44.14
CA THR A 43 62.85 45.29 -44.10
C THR A 43 63.14 46.23 -45.27
N HIS A 44 62.16 46.42 -46.16
CA HIS A 44 62.19 47.45 -47.20
C HIS A 44 60.90 48.26 -47.17
N THR A 45 61.01 49.59 -47.17
CA THR A 45 59.86 50.47 -47.39
C THR A 45 59.41 50.38 -48.84
N ARG A 46 58.18 49.90 -49.08
CA ARG A 46 57.54 49.91 -50.40
C ARG A 46 56.32 50.81 -50.39
N LEU A 47 56.11 51.53 -51.49
CA LEU A 47 54.93 52.35 -51.76
C LEU A 47 54.11 51.67 -52.85
N TYR A 48 52.82 51.45 -52.59
CA TYR A 48 51.88 50.88 -53.55
C TYR A 48 50.83 51.92 -53.93
N ALA A 49 50.34 51.85 -55.17
CA ALA A 49 49.25 52.68 -55.66
C ALA A 49 48.32 51.85 -56.53
N MET A 50 47.02 51.97 -56.30
CA MET A 50 45.97 51.33 -57.08
C MET A 50 45.27 52.39 -57.94
N SER A 51 45.03 52.10 -59.22
CA SER A 51 44.44 53.04 -60.18
C SER A 51 43.24 52.40 -60.87
N PHE A 52 42.04 52.87 -60.56
CA PHE A 52 40.82 52.50 -61.28
C PHE A 52 40.76 53.27 -62.61
N THR A 53 40.80 52.59 -63.75
CA THR A 53 40.75 53.28 -65.05
C THR A 53 39.34 53.54 -65.57
N GLN A 54 38.29 53.13 -64.85
CA GLN A 54 36.93 53.57 -65.14
C GLN A 54 36.00 53.37 -63.92
N CYS A 55 35.62 54.46 -63.27
CA CYS A 55 34.54 54.53 -62.29
C CYS A 55 33.66 55.72 -62.69
N ASP A 56 32.57 55.47 -63.43
CA ASP A 56 31.48 56.45 -63.51
C ASP A 56 30.57 56.23 -62.30
N ILE A 57 30.96 56.78 -61.15
CA ILE A 57 30.12 56.80 -59.93
C ILE A 57 29.30 58.09 -59.99
N PHE A 58 28.01 57.99 -60.34
CA PHE A 58 27.18 59.15 -60.61
C PHE A 58 26.61 59.88 -59.38
N ASP A 59 26.83 59.43 -58.14
CA ASP A 59 26.28 60.15 -56.99
C ASP A 59 26.96 59.89 -55.63
N TYR A 60 28.27 60.18 -55.51
CA TYR A 60 28.90 60.22 -54.18
C TYR A 60 29.82 61.44 -54.01
N LYS A 61 29.43 62.35 -53.11
CA LYS A 61 30.28 63.45 -52.66
C LYS A 61 31.11 62.98 -51.46
N ALA A 62 32.43 62.96 -51.65
CA ALA A 62 33.49 62.57 -50.70
C ALA A 62 33.63 61.05 -50.49
N PRO A 63 34.50 60.36 -51.26
CA PRO A 63 34.88 58.99 -50.93
C PRO A 63 35.77 58.98 -49.68
N THR A 64 35.34 58.27 -48.65
CA THR A 64 36.20 57.90 -47.51
C THR A 64 36.91 56.59 -47.87
N LEU A 65 38.23 56.57 -47.79
CA LEU A 65 39.03 55.33 -47.81
C LEU A 65 39.15 54.86 -46.36
N THR A 66 38.48 53.76 -46.02
CA THR A 66 38.68 53.08 -44.74
C THR A 66 39.70 51.98 -44.97
N ILE A 67 40.86 52.06 -44.30
CA ILE A 67 41.78 50.94 -44.18
C ILE A 67 41.25 50.13 -43.00
N LEU A 68 40.75 48.92 -43.28
CA LEU A 68 40.46 47.94 -42.25
C LEU A 68 41.82 47.28 -41.91
N GLN A 69 42.28 47.40 -40.67
CA GLN A 69 43.22 46.42 -40.14
C GLN A 69 42.45 45.10 -39.98
N GLY A 70 43.10 43.96 -40.19
CA GLY A 70 42.51 42.68 -39.79
C GLY A 70 42.20 42.73 -38.30
N LYS A 71 41.19 41.96 -37.90
CA LYS A 71 41.04 41.61 -36.49
C LYS A 71 42.00 40.46 -36.22
N ASP A 72 42.44 40.41 -34.98
CA ASP A 72 43.43 39.53 -34.36
C ASP A 72 42.84 39.36 -32.95
N THR A 73 42.04 38.32 -32.76
CA THR A 73 41.11 38.16 -31.61
C THR A 73 41.88 37.78 -30.35
N ASP A 74 42.82 36.86 -30.50
CA ASP A 74 43.70 36.24 -29.53
C ASP A 74 45.03 37.01 -29.33
N GLY A 75 45.45 37.83 -30.30
CA GLY A 75 46.57 38.78 -30.18
C GLY A 75 47.93 38.21 -30.58
N ASP A 76 47.98 37.14 -31.36
CA ASP A 76 49.22 36.46 -31.77
C ASP A 76 49.96 37.12 -32.96
N LEU A 77 49.35 38.16 -33.55
CA LEU A 77 49.80 38.94 -34.71
C LEU A 77 49.50 38.31 -36.08
N VAL A 78 48.67 37.27 -36.13
CA VAL A 78 48.00 36.75 -37.32
C VAL A 78 46.60 37.42 -37.40
N ASP A 79 46.15 37.75 -38.61
CA ASP A 79 44.80 38.32 -38.75
C ASP A 79 43.84 37.12 -38.81
N ASN A 80 42.77 37.02 -38.01
CA ASN A 80 41.83 35.87 -37.93
C ASN A 80 41.50 35.20 -39.29
N GLN A 81 41.30 36.00 -40.32
CA GLN A 81 41.00 35.50 -41.68
C GLN A 81 42.15 34.67 -42.32
N LEU A 82 43.33 34.63 -41.71
CA LEU A 82 44.57 33.96 -42.11
C LEU A 82 45.08 33.01 -41.02
N ASP A 83 44.36 32.95 -39.90
CA ASP A 83 44.70 32.22 -38.69
C ASP A 83 43.93 30.92 -38.68
N LEU A 84 44.57 29.79 -38.33
CA LEU A 84 43.94 28.49 -38.30
C LEU A 84 43.12 28.26 -37.03
N ASP A 85 43.38 29.04 -35.98
CA ASP A 85 42.78 28.93 -34.64
C ASP A 85 42.72 30.36 -34.02
N SER A 86 41.70 31.11 -34.44
CA SER A 86 41.59 32.57 -34.27
C SER A 86 41.37 33.03 -32.81
N ASP A 87 40.96 32.14 -31.92
CA ASP A 87 40.78 32.39 -30.49
C ASP A 87 41.76 31.58 -29.61
N ASN A 88 42.54 30.69 -30.22
CA ASN A 88 43.65 29.96 -29.63
C ASN A 88 43.22 28.94 -28.58
N ASP A 89 42.13 28.26 -28.87
CA ASP A 89 41.56 27.21 -28.05
C ASP A 89 42.04 25.81 -28.48
N GLY A 90 42.75 25.69 -29.60
CA GLY A 90 43.29 24.45 -30.15
C GLY A 90 42.34 23.69 -31.07
N ILE A 91 41.14 24.20 -31.35
CA ILE A 91 40.22 23.66 -32.33
C ILE A 91 40.32 24.53 -33.59
N PRO A 92 40.55 23.95 -34.79
CA PRO A 92 40.70 24.78 -35.98
C PRO A 92 39.42 25.55 -36.34
N ASP A 93 39.55 26.81 -36.78
CA ASP A 93 38.45 27.68 -37.22
C ASP A 93 37.51 26.95 -38.20
N ASN A 94 38.06 26.14 -39.09
CA ASN A 94 37.31 25.44 -40.12
C ASN A 94 36.49 24.24 -39.58
N VAL A 95 36.89 23.69 -38.44
CA VAL A 95 36.11 22.72 -37.66
C VAL A 95 34.94 23.45 -37.02
N GLU A 96 35.19 24.58 -36.39
CA GLU A 96 34.23 25.32 -35.59
C GLU A 96 33.25 26.18 -36.39
N PHE A 97 33.61 26.50 -37.62
CA PHE A 97 32.77 27.30 -38.50
C PHE A 97 31.44 26.60 -38.87
N GLN A 98 31.29 25.31 -38.58
CA GLN A 98 30.18 24.47 -39.04
C GLN A 98 29.81 23.38 -38.04
N SER A 99 28.55 22.94 -38.05
CA SER A 99 28.08 21.86 -37.17
C SER A 99 28.88 20.56 -37.28
N THR A 100 29.10 19.87 -36.15
CA THR A 100 29.72 18.53 -36.13
C THR A 100 28.89 17.52 -36.93
N LEU A 101 27.58 17.44 -36.68
CA LEU A 101 26.69 16.54 -37.42
C LEU A 101 26.33 17.12 -38.79
N GLY A 102 26.98 16.60 -39.82
CA GLY A 102 26.82 17.10 -41.20
C GLY A 102 28.03 17.89 -41.70
N TYR A 103 29.11 17.90 -40.91
CA TYR A 103 30.40 18.46 -41.26
C TYR A 103 30.79 18.18 -42.72
N VAL A 104 31.10 19.24 -43.44
CA VAL A 104 31.55 19.21 -44.83
C VAL A 104 33.06 19.37 -44.83
N ALA A 105 33.75 18.25 -45.10
CA ALA A 105 35.19 18.26 -45.24
C ALA A 105 35.65 19.30 -46.30
N PRO A 106 36.79 19.99 -46.06
CA PRO A 106 37.40 20.90 -47.01
C PRO A 106 37.52 20.32 -48.41
N THR A 107 37.48 21.20 -49.40
CA THR A 107 37.39 20.83 -50.82
C THR A 107 38.74 20.36 -51.39
N MET A 108 39.35 19.32 -50.82
CA MET A 108 40.60 18.77 -51.33
C MET A 108 40.35 17.83 -52.52
N THR A 109 40.90 18.18 -53.69
CA THR A 109 41.04 17.17 -54.75
C THR A 109 42.26 16.30 -54.43
N LEU A 110 42.06 15.07 -53.96
CA LEU A 110 43.13 14.10 -53.69
C LEU A 110 43.41 13.22 -54.93
N ASP A 111 44.67 12.86 -55.15
CA ASP A 111 45.06 11.91 -56.18
C ASP A 111 44.81 10.44 -55.74
N GLY A 112 44.97 9.49 -56.66
CA GLY A 112 44.74 8.05 -56.39
C GLY A 112 45.70 7.42 -55.36
N ALA A 113 46.59 8.20 -54.73
CA ALA A 113 47.45 7.81 -53.62
C ALA A 113 47.15 8.58 -52.32
N GLY A 114 46.12 9.43 -52.30
CA GLY A 114 45.72 10.21 -51.13
C GLY A 114 46.54 11.48 -50.92
N LEU A 115 47.24 11.98 -51.94
CA LEU A 115 48.00 13.23 -51.87
C LEU A 115 47.25 14.37 -52.57
N PRO A 116 47.41 15.63 -52.14
CA PRO A 116 46.73 16.76 -52.77
C PRO A 116 47.11 16.90 -54.26
N VAL A 117 46.12 17.04 -55.14
CA VAL A 117 46.33 17.33 -56.56
C VAL A 117 46.91 18.74 -56.67
N LYS A 118 48.08 18.85 -57.31
CA LYS A 118 48.78 20.12 -57.50
C LYS A 118 48.49 20.71 -58.88
N ASP A 119 48.28 22.01 -58.94
CA ASP A 119 48.21 22.83 -60.15
C ASP A 119 49.53 22.81 -60.94
N GLU A 120 49.53 23.41 -62.13
CA GLU A 120 50.72 23.46 -63.01
C GLU A 120 51.92 24.21 -62.38
N ASP A 121 51.72 24.96 -61.30
CA ASP A 121 52.73 25.74 -60.57
C ASP A 121 53.21 25.02 -59.28
N GLY A 122 52.58 23.90 -58.90
CA GLY A 122 52.94 23.07 -57.74
C GLY A 122 52.15 23.36 -56.46
N ASN A 123 51.10 24.18 -56.52
CA ASN A 123 50.19 24.49 -55.40
C ASN A 123 49.00 23.53 -55.42
N VAL A 124 48.36 23.25 -54.29
CA VAL A 124 47.19 22.36 -54.23
C VAL A 124 45.99 22.99 -54.94
N GLU A 125 45.30 22.27 -55.83
CA GLU A 125 44.04 22.73 -56.43
C GLU A 125 42.86 22.51 -55.47
N GLY A 126 42.15 23.59 -55.14
CA GLY A 126 40.88 23.56 -54.39
C GLY A 126 40.90 24.11 -52.97
N VAL A 127 42.06 24.56 -52.47
CA VAL A 127 42.23 25.25 -51.18
C VAL A 127 43.10 26.48 -51.47
N ASP A 128 42.62 27.72 -51.28
CA ASP A 128 43.51 28.89 -51.28
C ASP A 128 44.27 28.88 -49.94
N PRO A 129 45.60 28.62 -49.91
CA PRO A 129 46.39 28.30 -48.71
C PRO A 129 46.71 29.54 -47.85
N VAL A 130 45.75 30.43 -47.68
CA VAL A 130 45.94 31.75 -47.09
C VAL A 130 44.76 32.15 -46.21
N THR A 131 43.78 31.28 -45.94
CA THR A 131 42.67 31.59 -45.05
C THR A 131 42.47 30.50 -44.01
N GLY A 132 42.13 30.89 -42.77
CA GLY A 132 41.82 29.98 -41.67
C GLY A 132 40.67 29.01 -41.92
N ILE A 133 39.75 29.41 -42.81
CA ILE A 133 38.57 28.64 -43.23
C ILE A 133 38.66 28.39 -44.74
N ASP A 134 38.19 27.22 -45.21
CA ASP A 134 38.11 26.90 -46.65
C ASP A 134 37.14 27.87 -47.37
N ASP A 135 37.66 28.57 -48.37
CA ASP A 135 36.91 29.56 -49.15
C ASP A 135 36.11 28.95 -50.32
N SER A 136 36.23 27.64 -50.53
CA SER A 136 35.82 26.93 -51.75
C SER A 136 34.64 25.96 -51.57
N TYR A 137 33.89 26.06 -50.47
CA TYR A 137 32.69 25.25 -50.24
C TYR A 137 31.65 25.38 -51.37
N ALA A 138 31.19 24.23 -51.87
CA ALA A 138 30.21 24.16 -52.97
C ALA A 138 28.82 24.71 -52.59
N ILE A 139 28.54 24.82 -51.29
CA ILE A 139 27.32 25.34 -50.70
C ILE A 139 27.75 26.32 -49.60
N PRO A 140 27.13 27.52 -49.48
CA PRO A 140 27.38 28.41 -48.35
C PRO A 140 27.06 27.69 -47.04
N ILE A 141 28.03 27.62 -46.15
CA ILE A 141 27.88 27.09 -44.79
C ILE A 141 27.54 28.28 -43.86
N PRO A 142 26.52 28.16 -42.99
CA PRO A 142 26.25 29.17 -41.98
C PRO A 142 27.38 29.18 -40.93
N ASN A 143 27.76 30.35 -40.45
CA ASN A 143 28.60 30.44 -39.26
C ASN A 143 27.80 29.89 -38.07
N GLU A 144 28.32 28.86 -37.42
CA GLU A 144 27.76 28.42 -36.13
C GLU A 144 28.05 29.47 -35.04
N ASP A 145 27.14 29.50 -34.08
CA ASP A 145 27.01 30.41 -32.93
C ASP A 145 26.14 29.61 -31.95
N THR A 146 26.80 28.77 -31.16
CA THR A 146 26.19 27.65 -30.44
C THR A 146 25.35 28.16 -29.26
N ASP A 147 25.85 29.12 -28.49
CA ASP A 147 25.13 29.74 -27.37
C ASP A 147 24.18 30.89 -27.79
N GLY A 148 24.34 31.42 -29.02
CA GLY A 148 23.50 32.46 -29.61
C GLY A 148 23.82 33.89 -29.14
N ASP A 149 25.01 34.13 -28.57
CA ASP A 149 25.43 35.44 -28.08
C ASP A 149 25.84 36.43 -29.19
N ASN A 150 25.90 35.95 -30.45
CA ASN A 150 26.34 36.64 -31.68
C ASN A 150 27.86 36.73 -31.88
N ILE A 151 28.65 35.96 -31.14
CA ILE A 151 30.04 35.62 -31.42
C ILE A 151 30.02 34.26 -32.13
N PRO A 152 30.55 34.15 -33.36
CA PRO A 152 30.70 32.84 -33.99
C PRO A 152 31.70 31.98 -33.22
N ASP A 153 31.44 30.68 -33.14
CA ASP A 153 32.19 29.75 -32.28
C ASP A 153 33.71 29.80 -32.51
N PHE A 154 34.19 29.88 -33.76
CA PHE A 154 35.63 30.04 -34.08
C PHE A 154 36.30 31.35 -33.59
N LEU A 155 35.56 32.18 -32.86
CA LEU A 155 36.05 33.40 -32.21
C LEU A 155 35.64 33.45 -30.73
N ASP A 156 35.01 32.40 -30.24
CA ASP A 156 34.48 32.28 -28.90
C ASP A 156 35.40 31.39 -28.07
N LEU A 157 35.64 31.78 -26.82
CA LEU A 157 36.52 31.00 -25.94
C LEU A 157 35.75 29.92 -25.15
N ASP A 158 34.42 29.89 -25.29
CA ASP A 158 33.44 29.12 -24.53
C ASP A 158 32.18 29.03 -25.42
N SER A 159 32.25 28.20 -26.47
CA SER A 159 31.29 28.18 -27.58
C SER A 159 29.85 27.85 -27.14
N ASP A 160 29.68 27.04 -26.10
CA ASP A 160 28.36 26.69 -25.55
C ASP A 160 27.93 27.52 -24.33
N GLY A 161 28.83 28.36 -23.81
CA GLY A 161 28.57 29.30 -22.72
C GLY A 161 28.37 28.62 -21.36
N ASP A 162 28.86 27.39 -21.18
CA ASP A 162 28.69 26.61 -19.95
C ASP A 162 29.65 27.06 -18.82
N GLY A 163 30.65 27.89 -19.17
CA GLY A 163 31.64 28.45 -18.26
C GLY A 163 32.94 27.64 -18.18
N LYS A 164 33.06 26.54 -18.93
CA LYS A 164 34.32 25.87 -19.26
C LYS A 164 34.81 26.38 -20.61
N PRO A 165 36.07 26.83 -20.69
CA PRO A 165 36.60 27.29 -21.97
C PRO A 165 36.91 26.11 -22.90
N ASP A 166 36.66 26.28 -24.20
CA ASP A 166 36.82 25.25 -25.25
C ASP A 166 38.23 24.61 -25.26
N ILE A 167 39.26 25.39 -24.92
CA ILE A 167 40.64 24.89 -24.75
C ILE A 167 40.78 23.76 -23.71
N THR A 168 39.85 23.69 -22.76
CA THR A 168 39.81 22.65 -21.74
C THR A 168 39.00 21.43 -22.16
N GLU A 169 38.17 21.57 -23.19
CA GLU A 169 37.29 20.55 -23.77
C GLU A 169 37.80 19.99 -25.11
N ASN A 170 38.79 20.61 -25.75
CA ASN A 170 39.40 20.14 -27.01
C ASN A 170 40.06 18.74 -26.95
N GLY A 171 40.20 18.12 -25.76
CA GLY A 171 40.83 16.81 -25.56
C GLY A 171 42.35 16.75 -25.74
N MET A 172 43.00 17.89 -25.96
CA MET A 172 44.42 18.05 -26.22
C MET A 172 45.14 18.72 -25.03
N ALA A 173 45.31 20.04 -25.05
CA ALA A 173 46.05 20.79 -24.04
C ALA A 173 45.21 21.93 -23.48
N SER A 174 45.13 22.01 -22.16
CA SER A 174 44.25 22.96 -21.46
C SER A 174 44.81 24.38 -21.26
N GLU A 175 46.00 24.68 -21.78
CA GLU A 175 46.61 26.02 -21.74
C GLU A 175 47.75 26.19 -22.75
N ILE A 176 47.87 27.39 -23.33
CA ILE A 176 49.06 27.80 -24.10
C ILE A 176 50.08 28.50 -23.18
N VAL A 177 51.28 27.94 -23.05
CA VAL A 177 52.30 28.44 -22.09
C VAL A 177 53.33 29.38 -22.73
N LEU A 178 53.69 29.19 -24.00
CA LEU A 178 54.82 29.90 -24.63
C LEU A 178 54.58 30.45 -26.04
N PHE A 179 53.37 30.30 -26.59
CA PHE A 179 52.98 30.67 -27.96
C PHE A 179 54.05 30.36 -29.01
N THR A 180 54.06 29.13 -29.50
CA THR A 180 55.04 28.64 -30.48
C THR A 180 54.36 28.03 -31.69
N ASP A 181 54.15 28.82 -32.73
CA ASP A 181 53.75 28.36 -34.07
C ASP A 181 55.01 28.03 -34.91
N SER A 182 55.07 26.80 -35.47
CA SER A 182 56.27 26.28 -36.14
C SER A 182 56.36 26.60 -37.62
N ASP A 183 55.24 26.81 -38.31
CA ASP A 183 55.19 27.04 -39.76
C ASP A 183 54.42 28.30 -40.20
N GLY A 184 53.81 29.01 -39.24
CA GLY A 184 53.29 30.36 -39.41
C GLY A 184 51.83 30.41 -39.85
N ASP A 185 51.03 29.40 -39.53
CA ASP A 185 49.62 29.30 -39.92
C ASP A 185 48.62 29.72 -38.83
N GLY A 186 49.09 29.98 -37.60
CA GLY A 186 48.27 30.46 -36.48
C GLY A 186 47.97 29.41 -35.41
N LEU A 187 48.13 28.11 -35.68
CA LEU A 187 47.90 27.06 -34.68
C LEU A 187 49.12 26.90 -33.74
N ASP A 188 48.89 26.87 -32.41
CA ASP A 188 50.00 26.63 -31.47
C ASP A 188 50.53 25.20 -31.56
N LYS A 189 51.84 25.05 -31.42
CA LYS A 189 52.53 23.75 -31.43
C LYS A 189 51.99 22.70 -30.46
N VAL A 190 51.35 23.12 -29.38
CA VAL A 190 50.77 22.20 -28.40
C VAL A 190 49.56 21.44 -28.98
N PHE A 191 48.91 22.00 -30.01
CA PHE A 191 47.73 21.44 -30.69
C PHE A 191 48.05 20.75 -32.01
N GLU A 192 49.21 21.05 -32.59
CA GLU A 192 49.68 20.41 -33.83
C GLU A 192 49.57 18.89 -33.82
N GLY A 193 49.05 18.37 -34.92
CA GLY A 193 48.94 16.96 -35.21
C GLY A 193 50.27 16.24 -35.47
N THR A 194 50.17 15.11 -36.18
CA THR A 194 51.31 14.25 -36.51
C THR A 194 52.32 14.93 -37.45
N ASN A 195 51.91 15.97 -38.16
CA ASN A 195 52.72 16.69 -39.13
C ASN A 195 52.80 18.20 -38.82
N VAL A 196 53.66 18.56 -37.87
CA VAL A 196 53.92 19.95 -37.41
C VAL A 196 54.42 21.00 -38.45
N LEU A 197 54.29 20.75 -39.76
CA LEU A 197 54.79 21.57 -40.87
C LEU A 197 53.86 21.45 -42.10
N ASP A 198 52.56 21.63 -41.93
CA ASP A 198 51.54 21.70 -42.98
C ASP A 198 50.66 22.96 -42.88
N PRO A 199 51.22 24.13 -43.27
CA PRO A 199 50.55 25.44 -43.11
C PRO A 199 49.38 25.66 -44.09
N HIS A 200 48.87 24.58 -44.69
CA HIS A 200 47.90 24.51 -45.77
C HIS A 200 46.78 23.50 -45.50
N ASP A 201 46.75 22.89 -44.31
CA ASP A 201 45.68 21.98 -43.90
C ASP A 201 44.77 22.69 -42.89
N VAL A 202 43.69 23.33 -43.36
CA VAL A 202 42.78 24.15 -42.53
C VAL A 202 42.09 23.39 -41.39
N ASN A 203 42.19 22.06 -41.35
CA ASN A 203 41.65 21.21 -40.30
C ASN A 203 42.72 20.55 -39.42
N ASP A 204 44.01 20.72 -39.76
CA ASP A 204 45.09 19.87 -39.26
C ASP A 204 44.63 18.37 -39.26
N ASP A 205 44.87 17.63 -38.17
CA ASP A 205 44.47 16.24 -38.03
C ASP A 205 42.94 16.07 -37.77
N ILE A 206 42.17 17.14 -37.51
CA ILE A 206 40.71 17.14 -37.26
C ILE A 206 39.91 17.15 -38.57
N ASN A 207 40.21 16.19 -39.44
CA ASN A 207 39.64 16.10 -40.79
C ASN A 207 38.11 15.89 -40.81
N VAL A 208 37.57 15.24 -39.76
CA VAL A 208 36.13 15.06 -39.53
C VAL A 208 35.91 15.10 -38.00
N PRO A 209 35.29 16.15 -37.45
CA PRO A 209 35.00 16.21 -36.02
C PRO A 209 34.12 15.03 -35.61
N SER A 210 34.51 14.38 -34.52
CA SER A 210 33.83 13.22 -33.95
C SER A 210 34.37 12.91 -32.55
N ALA A 211 33.60 12.16 -31.77
CA ALA A 211 33.96 11.59 -30.47
C ALA A 211 35.28 10.76 -30.44
N SER A 212 35.88 10.49 -31.61
CA SER A 212 37.15 9.76 -31.71
C SER A 212 38.38 10.68 -31.79
N ILE A 213 38.16 11.98 -31.98
CA ILE A 213 39.21 13.00 -32.13
C ILE A 213 39.04 14.06 -31.04
N LEU A 214 37.82 14.59 -30.91
CA LEU A 214 37.42 15.52 -29.86
C LEU A 214 36.58 14.76 -28.82
N PRO A 215 36.63 15.16 -27.54
CA PRO A 215 35.79 14.60 -26.48
C PRO A 215 34.28 14.71 -26.74
N ASP A 216 33.54 13.77 -26.14
CA ASP A 216 32.09 13.57 -26.20
C ASP A 216 31.75 12.65 -25.02
N GLU A 217 31.70 13.21 -23.81
CA GLU A 217 31.60 12.47 -22.55
C GLU A 217 30.20 11.87 -22.36
N ASP A 218 29.16 12.53 -22.86
CA ASP A 218 27.76 12.08 -22.79
C ASP A 218 27.35 11.14 -23.97
N MET A 219 28.19 11.07 -25.01
CA MET A 219 28.09 10.22 -26.20
C MET A 219 26.87 10.53 -27.09
N ASP A 220 26.44 11.78 -27.14
CA ASP A 220 25.19 12.16 -27.76
C ASP A 220 25.32 12.86 -29.13
N VAL A 221 26.54 13.10 -29.63
CA VAL A 221 26.83 13.81 -30.89
C VAL A 221 26.07 13.28 -32.13
N LEU A 222 25.57 12.03 -32.09
CA LEU A 222 24.76 11.40 -33.14
C LEU A 222 23.25 11.33 -32.84
N SER A 223 22.83 11.77 -31.66
CA SER A 223 21.50 11.63 -31.05
C SER A 223 20.83 12.97 -30.76
N GLY A 224 21.53 14.09 -30.85
CA GLY A 224 20.90 15.41 -30.93
C GLY A 224 21.71 16.57 -30.34
N GLY A 225 22.72 16.30 -29.51
CA GLY A 225 23.71 17.26 -29.03
C GLY A 225 24.97 17.23 -29.89
N ASP A 226 26.11 17.59 -29.30
CA ASP A 226 27.35 17.89 -30.00
C ASP A 226 28.58 17.31 -29.26
N LEU A 227 29.79 17.76 -29.59
CA LEU A 227 31.00 17.45 -28.84
C LEU A 227 31.11 18.36 -27.62
N ASP A 228 31.88 17.98 -26.59
CA ASP A 228 31.94 18.68 -25.28
C ASP A 228 32.06 20.22 -25.41
N TYR A 229 32.94 20.75 -26.26
CA TYR A 229 33.11 22.21 -26.45
C TYR A 229 31.87 22.95 -27.04
N ARG A 230 30.86 22.21 -27.48
CA ARG A 230 29.58 22.73 -27.99
C ARG A 230 28.39 22.14 -27.25
N ASP A 231 28.64 21.36 -26.21
CA ASP A 231 27.60 20.67 -25.47
C ASP A 231 27.54 21.16 -24.04
N ALA A 232 26.55 22.02 -23.81
CA ALA A 232 26.37 22.69 -22.53
C ALA A 232 26.12 21.74 -21.33
N ILE A 233 26.01 20.41 -21.55
CA ILE A 233 25.87 19.37 -20.52
C ILE A 233 26.74 18.13 -20.86
N ASP A 234 28.03 18.17 -20.53
CA ASP A 234 28.97 17.04 -20.75
C ASP A 234 28.68 15.72 -19.99
N VAL A 235 27.70 15.68 -19.09
CA VAL A 235 27.51 14.52 -18.18
C VAL A 235 26.21 13.80 -18.43
N PHE A 236 26.30 12.48 -18.61
CA PHE A 236 25.14 11.61 -18.74
C PHE A 236 24.77 10.88 -17.44
N PHE A 237 23.48 10.95 -17.07
CA PHE A 237 22.86 10.06 -16.09
C PHE A 237 21.63 9.36 -16.68
N GLU A 238 21.56 8.04 -16.54
CA GLU A 238 20.39 7.24 -16.94
C GLU A 238 19.13 7.65 -16.16
N SER A 239 19.30 7.99 -14.87
CA SER A 239 18.28 8.60 -14.01
C SER A 239 18.85 9.86 -13.38
N ALA A 240 18.24 11.01 -13.66
CA ALA A 240 18.76 12.31 -13.24
C ALA A 240 17.70 13.18 -12.56
N SER A 241 18.15 14.27 -11.96
CA SER A 241 17.35 15.38 -11.50
C SER A 241 18.03 16.68 -11.89
N ILE A 242 17.27 17.76 -11.99
CA ILE A 242 17.81 19.07 -12.35
C ILE A 242 17.88 19.93 -11.09
N ASP A 243 19.02 20.58 -10.87
CA ASP A 243 19.23 21.57 -9.82
C ASP A 243 19.02 22.97 -10.38
N PHE A 244 18.29 23.82 -9.64
CA PHE A 244 17.96 25.18 -10.04
C PHE A 244 18.63 26.16 -9.07
N ASP A 245 19.28 27.20 -9.58
CA ASP A 245 20.13 28.10 -8.80
C ASP A 245 19.40 29.26 -8.10
N GLY A 246 18.09 29.43 -8.35
CA GLY A 246 17.27 30.51 -7.79
C GLY A 246 17.52 31.90 -8.39
N VAL A 247 18.25 32.00 -9.49
CA VAL A 247 18.60 33.24 -10.19
C VAL A 247 17.88 33.34 -11.54
N ASP A 248 18.13 32.40 -12.45
CA ASP A 248 17.56 32.43 -13.80
C ASP A 248 17.35 31.05 -14.46
N ASP A 249 17.53 29.95 -13.72
CA ASP A 249 17.26 28.59 -14.20
C ASP A 249 15.77 28.29 -14.38
N TYR A 250 15.39 27.75 -15.54
CA TYR A 250 14.05 27.21 -15.76
C TYR A 250 13.96 26.28 -16.97
N LEU A 251 12.89 25.48 -17.03
CA LEU A 251 12.48 24.77 -18.23
C LEU A 251 11.19 25.37 -18.77
N THR A 252 11.04 25.38 -20.09
CA THR A 252 9.84 25.93 -20.75
C THR A 252 9.33 25.07 -21.90
N THR A 253 8.00 25.00 -22.04
CA THR A 253 7.30 24.41 -23.20
C THR A 253 5.98 25.14 -23.45
N ASP A 254 5.42 25.01 -24.65
CA ASP A 254 4.19 25.70 -25.07
C ASP A 254 3.03 25.54 -24.08
N SER A 255 2.14 26.54 -24.02
CA SER A 255 0.94 26.48 -23.16
C SER A 255 -0.04 25.33 -23.51
N PHE A 256 -0.66 24.69 -22.49
CA PHE A 256 -1.56 23.54 -22.72
C PHE A 256 -2.65 23.26 -21.66
N MET A 257 -2.65 23.94 -20.51
CA MET A 257 -3.60 23.65 -19.41
C MET A 257 -4.89 24.48 -19.47
N GLY A 258 -5.03 25.36 -20.46
CA GLY A 258 -6.19 26.25 -20.60
C GLY A 258 -7.51 25.51 -20.80
N GLY A 259 -8.50 25.81 -19.95
CA GLY A 259 -9.87 25.27 -20.09
C GLY A 259 -10.08 23.84 -19.59
N LEU A 260 -9.09 23.22 -18.95
CA LEU A 260 -9.27 21.89 -18.35
C LEU A 260 -10.34 21.91 -17.25
N ALA A 261 -11.24 20.93 -17.26
CA ALA A 261 -12.29 20.81 -16.24
C ALA A 261 -11.73 20.32 -14.90
N GLU A 262 -10.70 19.49 -14.97
CA GLU A 262 -9.99 18.91 -13.84
C GLU A 262 -8.51 18.87 -14.19
N ALA A 263 -7.63 18.93 -13.19
CA ALA A 263 -6.20 18.81 -13.40
C ALA A 263 -5.48 18.34 -12.14
N THR A 264 -4.36 17.66 -12.32
CA THR A 264 -3.40 17.35 -11.25
C THR A 264 -2.00 17.67 -11.74
N LEU A 265 -1.23 18.40 -10.95
CA LEU A 265 0.18 18.71 -11.18
C LEU A 265 0.98 18.17 -10.01
N MET A 266 2.07 17.44 -10.28
CA MET A 266 2.92 16.83 -9.26
C MET A 266 4.38 16.87 -9.65
N ALA A 267 5.26 16.84 -8.66
CA ALA A 267 6.73 16.78 -8.81
C ALA A 267 7.37 16.26 -7.52
N TRP A 268 8.60 15.77 -7.62
CA TRP A 268 9.54 15.69 -6.50
C TRP A 268 10.33 16.99 -6.41
N ILE A 269 10.53 17.52 -5.20
CA ILE A 269 11.35 18.71 -4.95
C ILE A 269 12.27 18.52 -3.74
N LYS A 270 13.44 19.14 -3.78
CA LYS A 270 14.38 19.22 -2.66
C LYS A 270 14.89 20.64 -2.53
N LEU A 271 14.56 21.32 -1.43
CA LEU A 271 14.98 22.71 -1.23
C LEU A 271 16.43 22.79 -0.80
N ASP A 272 17.17 23.72 -1.39
CA ASP A 272 18.54 23.99 -0.95
C ASP A 272 18.61 24.64 0.43
N SER A 273 19.78 24.48 1.06
CA SER A 273 20.03 24.98 2.41
C SER A 273 19.93 26.50 2.53
N ASP A 274 20.18 27.21 1.44
CA ASP A 274 20.17 28.67 1.32
C ASP A 274 18.89 29.21 0.70
N PHE A 275 17.85 28.38 0.49
CA PHE A 275 16.54 28.78 -0.05
C PHE A 275 16.07 30.13 0.55
N SER A 276 16.02 31.17 -0.29
CA SER A 276 15.93 32.55 0.19
C SER A 276 14.64 32.79 0.99
N PRO A 277 14.72 33.22 2.27
CA PRO A 277 13.54 33.38 3.12
C PRO A 277 12.66 34.58 2.75
N THR A 278 13.08 35.38 1.77
CA THR A 278 12.39 36.60 1.31
C THR A 278 11.84 36.51 -0.10
N LYS A 279 12.00 35.37 -0.78
CA LYS A 279 11.56 35.17 -2.16
C LYS A 279 10.60 33.97 -2.22
N THR A 280 9.81 33.92 -3.28
CA THR A 280 9.09 32.73 -3.73
C THR A 280 9.92 32.00 -4.77
N GLY A 281 9.80 30.67 -4.82
CA GLY A 281 10.36 29.82 -5.87
C GLY A 281 9.27 28.97 -6.50
N ASP A 282 9.02 29.14 -7.79
CA ASP A 282 7.99 28.41 -8.53
C ASP A 282 8.48 27.02 -8.94
N VAL A 283 7.76 25.97 -8.55
CA VAL A 283 8.14 24.60 -8.88
C VAL A 283 7.72 24.28 -10.32
N ALA A 284 6.43 24.39 -10.62
CA ALA A 284 5.90 24.19 -11.97
C ALA A 284 4.52 24.81 -12.15
N GLY A 285 4.18 25.17 -13.39
CA GLY A 285 2.83 25.46 -13.81
C GLY A 285 2.67 26.56 -14.85
N GLN A 286 1.41 26.97 -15.03
CA GLN A 286 0.95 28.00 -15.97
C GLN A 286 0.14 29.07 -15.25
N GLY A 287 -0.19 30.14 -15.97
CA GLY A 287 -0.82 31.32 -15.38
C GLY A 287 -2.19 31.08 -14.70
N MET A 288 -2.87 29.96 -14.96
CA MET A 288 -4.13 29.56 -14.30
C MET A 288 -3.97 28.50 -13.21
N MET A 289 -2.87 27.75 -13.19
CA MET A 289 -2.61 26.70 -12.21
C MET A 289 -1.10 26.51 -12.07
N ARG A 290 -0.57 26.80 -10.88
CA ARG A 290 0.85 26.63 -10.56
C ARG A 290 1.05 26.31 -9.10
N MET A 291 2.19 25.72 -8.78
CA MET A 291 2.65 25.46 -7.42
C MET A 291 4.00 26.12 -7.17
N TYR A 292 4.15 26.73 -6.00
CA TYR A 292 5.35 27.47 -5.61
C TYR A 292 5.60 27.36 -4.11
N ILE A 293 6.84 27.59 -3.69
CA ILE A 293 7.23 27.64 -2.30
C ILE A 293 7.34 29.10 -1.86
N ASP A 294 6.72 29.45 -0.73
CA ASP A 294 6.98 30.72 -0.06
C ASP A 294 8.20 30.57 0.85
N GLY A 295 9.28 31.32 0.58
CA GLY A 295 10.52 31.20 1.35
C GLY A 295 10.38 31.59 2.82
N SER A 296 9.39 32.42 3.18
CA SER A 296 9.21 32.86 4.56
C SER A 296 8.56 31.80 5.45
N THR A 297 7.69 30.96 4.87
CA THR A 297 7.02 29.86 5.59
C THR A 297 7.62 28.49 5.26
N LYS A 298 8.35 28.36 4.15
CA LYS A 298 8.78 27.10 3.54
C LYS A 298 7.63 26.11 3.32
N GLN A 299 6.45 26.64 2.99
CA GLN A 299 5.27 25.84 2.68
C GLN A 299 5.04 25.85 1.17
N LEU A 300 4.49 24.75 0.66
CA LEU A 300 3.94 24.67 -0.69
C LEU A 300 2.63 25.43 -0.78
N TYR A 301 2.50 26.25 -1.82
CA TYR A 301 1.29 26.98 -2.16
C TYR A 301 0.73 26.49 -3.50
N SER A 302 -0.59 26.35 -3.57
CA SER A 302 -1.32 26.21 -4.82
C SER A 302 -1.89 27.57 -5.24
N TYR A 303 -1.83 27.87 -6.53
CA TYR A 303 -2.46 29.04 -7.13
C TYR A 303 -3.36 28.57 -8.28
N ILE A 304 -4.65 28.90 -8.23
CA ILE A 304 -5.66 28.47 -9.21
C ILE A 304 -6.54 29.65 -9.65
N VAL A 305 -6.85 29.72 -10.95
CA VAL A 305 -7.81 30.67 -11.55
C VAL A 305 -8.78 29.91 -12.44
N THR A 306 -10.09 30.13 -12.25
CA THR A 306 -11.17 29.42 -12.97
C THR A 306 -11.97 30.35 -13.89
N ASN A 307 -12.63 29.76 -14.89
CA ASN A 307 -13.48 30.47 -15.84
C ASN A 307 -14.69 31.12 -15.15
N GLY A 308 -14.92 32.42 -15.42
CA GLY A 308 -16.06 33.17 -14.85
C GLY A 308 -15.82 33.74 -13.45
N GLY A 309 -14.68 33.45 -12.83
CA GLY A 309 -14.17 34.12 -11.63
C GLY A 309 -13.00 35.04 -11.99
N SER A 310 -12.97 36.25 -11.45
CA SER A 310 -11.76 37.11 -11.44
C SER A 310 -10.94 36.92 -10.16
N ALA A 311 -11.32 35.96 -9.32
CA ALA A 311 -10.66 35.68 -8.06
C ALA A 311 -9.54 34.66 -8.27
N GLU A 312 -8.36 35.01 -7.78
CA GLU A 312 -7.23 34.12 -7.61
C GLU A 312 -7.45 33.33 -6.33
N TYR A 313 -7.35 32.01 -6.41
CA TYR A 313 -7.48 31.13 -5.27
C TYR A 313 -6.10 30.63 -4.89
N VAL A 314 -5.69 30.96 -3.66
CA VAL A 314 -4.41 30.58 -3.11
C VAL A 314 -4.63 29.82 -1.82
N SER A 315 -4.06 28.62 -1.73
CA SER A 315 -4.03 27.81 -0.51
C SER A 315 -2.60 27.36 -0.24
N SER A 316 -2.28 27.12 1.02
CA SER A 316 -0.98 26.61 1.44
C SER A 316 -1.13 25.25 2.11
N SER A 317 -0.07 24.47 2.02
CA SER A 317 0.17 23.32 2.88
C SER A 317 0.26 23.76 4.35
N SER A 318 -0.03 22.82 5.24
CA SER A 318 0.27 22.88 6.66
C SER A 318 1.70 22.43 6.94
N THR A 319 2.21 21.49 6.15
CA THR A 319 3.57 20.95 6.26
C THR A 319 4.61 21.98 5.86
N VAL A 320 5.63 22.15 6.71
CA VAL A 320 6.83 22.97 6.43
C VAL A 320 7.89 22.06 5.84
N LEU A 321 8.47 22.44 4.70
CA LEU A 321 9.45 21.65 3.98
C LEU A 321 10.86 22.00 4.47
N ASP A 322 11.56 21.00 5.02
CA ASP A 322 12.94 21.16 5.46
C ASP A 322 13.89 21.15 4.25
N SER A 323 14.96 21.95 4.33
CA SER A 323 15.98 21.94 3.28
C SER A 323 16.80 20.64 3.31
N GLY A 324 17.21 20.16 2.13
CA GLY A 324 18.03 18.96 1.96
C GLY A 324 17.26 17.63 1.89
N ASN A 325 15.94 17.64 2.13
CA ASN A 325 15.09 16.45 2.01
C ASN A 325 14.21 16.52 0.77
N TRP A 326 13.97 15.36 0.15
CA TRP A 326 13.03 15.23 -0.95
C TRP A 326 11.58 15.22 -0.43
N TYR A 327 10.71 15.95 -1.11
CA TYR A 327 9.26 15.95 -0.89
C TYR A 327 8.53 15.77 -2.21
N HIS A 328 7.57 14.86 -2.24
CA HIS A 328 6.66 14.72 -3.36
C HIS A 328 5.47 15.65 -3.17
N VAL A 329 5.33 16.63 -4.06
CA VAL A 329 4.32 17.68 -3.97
C VAL A 329 3.25 17.50 -5.04
N VAL A 330 1.99 17.69 -4.67
CA VAL A 330 0.86 17.62 -5.61
C VAL A 330 -0.11 18.75 -5.35
N ILE A 331 -0.59 19.36 -6.42
CA ILE A 331 -1.81 20.18 -6.40
C ILE A 331 -2.84 19.58 -7.37
N SER A 332 -4.10 19.49 -6.95
CA SER A 332 -5.18 18.98 -7.80
C SER A 332 -6.40 19.91 -7.75
N TYR A 333 -7.12 19.99 -8.87
CA TYR A 333 -8.37 20.72 -9.00
C TYR A 333 -9.44 19.84 -9.66
N ASP A 334 -10.59 19.74 -9.02
CA ASP A 334 -11.79 19.09 -9.53
C ASP A 334 -12.89 20.14 -9.71
N GLY A 335 -13.16 20.53 -10.96
CA GLY A 335 -14.20 21.51 -11.27
C GLY A 335 -15.62 20.97 -11.06
N SER A 336 -15.84 19.66 -11.01
CA SER A 336 -17.15 19.06 -10.77
C SER A 336 -17.57 19.21 -9.30
N THR A 337 -16.63 19.04 -8.37
CA THR A 337 -16.83 19.23 -6.92
C THR A 337 -16.41 20.61 -6.43
N GLY A 338 -15.71 21.39 -7.26
CA GLY A 338 -15.15 22.69 -6.90
C GLY A 338 -14.08 22.58 -5.82
N SER A 339 -13.37 21.45 -5.76
CA SER A 339 -12.37 21.13 -4.74
C SER A 339 -10.97 21.33 -5.31
N ALA A 340 -10.12 22.03 -4.55
CA ALA A 340 -8.68 22.01 -4.75
C ALA A 340 -7.97 21.40 -3.55
N LYS A 341 -6.95 20.61 -3.81
CA LYS A 341 -6.21 19.89 -2.79
C LYS A 341 -4.71 20.04 -2.98
N ILE A 342 -4.01 19.98 -1.86
CA ILE A 342 -2.56 19.88 -1.78
C ILE A 342 -2.22 18.55 -1.12
N TYR A 343 -1.30 17.80 -1.70
CA TYR A 343 -0.73 16.60 -1.09
C TYR A 343 0.77 16.76 -0.92
N ILE A 344 1.29 16.30 0.22
CA ILE A 344 2.72 16.21 0.52
C ILE A 344 3.06 14.76 0.82
N ASN A 345 4.06 14.21 0.12
CA ASN A 345 4.46 12.81 0.18
C ASN A 345 3.29 11.83 -0.04
N GLY A 346 2.27 12.22 -0.81
CA GLY A 346 1.06 11.42 -1.08
C GLY A 346 -0.03 11.50 0.00
N GLU A 347 0.16 12.30 1.04
CA GLU A 347 -0.84 12.57 2.09
C GLU A 347 -1.61 13.86 1.79
N GLU A 348 -2.94 13.86 1.92
CA GLU A 348 -3.74 15.09 1.75
C GLU A 348 -3.44 16.06 2.90
N ASP A 349 -2.81 17.17 2.60
CA ASP A 349 -2.30 18.13 3.59
C ASP A 349 -3.17 19.40 3.65
N ALA A 350 -3.82 19.78 2.55
CA ALA A 350 -4.82 20.85 2.54
C ALA A 350 -5.94 20.64 1.52
N SER A 351 -7.14 21.14 1.81
CA SER A 351 -8.26 21.19 0.88
C SER A 351 -8.98 22.54 0.96
N SER A 352 -9.44 23.05 -0.18
CA SER A 352 -10.14 24.32 -0.32
C SER A 352 -11.27 24.23 -1.34
N SER A 353 -12.37 24.97 -1.10
CA SER A 353 -13.47 25.06 -2.06
C SER A 353 -13.34 26.30 -2.93
N ILE A 354 -13.23 26.08 -4.25
CA ILE A 354 -12.91 27.09 -5.27
C ILE A 354 -14.14 27.42 -6.17
N GLY A 355 -15.29 26.80 -5.90
CA GLY A 355 -16.57 27.03 -6.58
C GLY A 355 -16.92 25.95 -7.60
N LEU A 356 -18.19 25.55 -7.63
CA LEU A 356 -18.69 24.41 -8.42
C LEU A 356 -18.84 24.75 -9.92
N GLY A 357 -18.47 23.80 -10.78
CA GLY A 357 -18.82 23.79 -12.21
C GLY A 357 -17.98 24.67 -13.12
N SER A 358 -16.77 25.06 -12.70
CA SER A 358 -15.88 25.92 -13.49
C SER A 358 -14.65 25.14 -13.96
N ALA A 359 -14.27 25.28 -15.23
CA ALA A 359 -12.97 24.83 -15.71
C ALA A 359 -11.87 25.81 -15.30
N LEU A 360 -10.61 25.40 -15.37
CA LEU A 360 -9.46 26.31 -15.33
C LEU A 360 -9.63 27.41 -16.39
N SER A 361 -9.10 28.60 -16.10
CA SER A 361 -9.25 29.76 -16.98
C SER A 361 -8.80 29.46 -18.41
N SER A 362 -9.58 29.91 -19.38
CA SER A 362 -9.25 29.89 -20.81
C SER A 362 -9.07 31.31 -21.38
N ASP A 363 -8.83 32.30 -20.51
CA ASP A 363 -8.50 33.67 -20.94
C ASP A 363 -7.07 33.72 -21.49
N PRO A 364 -6.85 34.15 -22.75
CA PRO A 364 -5.51 34.29 -23.33
C PRO A 364 -4.53 35.10 -22.47
N THR A 365 -4.99 36.14 -21.78
CA THR A 365 -4.10 36.93 -20.90
C THR A 365 -3.57 36.15 -19.69
N ILE A 366 -4.15 34.98 -19.43
CA ILE A 366 -3.79 34.05 -18.37
C ILE A 366 -3.19 32.75 -18.94
N THR A 367 -3.59 32.33 -20.15
CA THR A 367 -3.19 31.05 -20.76
C THR A 367 -2.04 31.14 -21.75
N GLU A 368 -1.76 32.32 -22.31
CA GLU A 368 -0.65 32.51 -23.28
C GLU A 368 0.75 32.45 -22.64
N PRO A 369 0.96 32.63 -21.32
CA PRO A 369 2.18 32.21 -20.68
C PRO A 369 2.45 30.70 -20.82
N ASP A 370 3.67 30.36 -21.23
CA ASP A 370 4.15 28.99 -21.40
C ASP A 370 4.10 28.15 -20.11
N PHE A 371 4.10 26.82 -20.24
CA PHE A 371 4.37 25.95 -19.10
C PHE A 371 5.82 26.16 -18.68
N ASN A 372 6.03 26.53 -17.42
CA ASN A 372 7.38 26.65 -16.88
C ASN A 372 7.57 25.72 -15.68
N ILE A 373 8.78 25.20 -15.54
CA ILE A 373 9.29 24.48 -14.38
C ILE A 373 10.48 25.29 -13.86
N GLY A 374 10.52 25.56 -12.55
CA GLY A 374 11.57 26.37 -11.94
C GLY A 374 11.34 27.88 -11.96
N ARG A 375 10.30 28.41 -12.62
CA ARG A 375 9.96 29.85 -12.57
C ARG A 375 8.48 30.16 -12.74
N ASN A 376 8.10 31.39 -12.40
CA ASN A 376 6.76 31.90 -12.65
C ASN A 376 6.54 32.11 -14.15
N SER A 377 5.49 31.53 -14.71
CA SER A 377 5.18 31.68 -16.14
C SER A 377 4.72 33.08 -16.53
N LYS A 378 4.13 33.86 -15.62
CA LYS A 378 3.59 35.21 -15.94
C LYS A 378 4.63 36.32 -15.90
N GLU A 379 5.69 36.14 -15.13
CA GLU A 379 6.67 37.19 -14.82
C GLU A 379 8.06 36.56 -14.85
N ASP A 380 9.07 37.26 -15.38
CA ASP A 380 10.47 36.81 -15.31
C ASP A 380 11.03 36.98 -13.88
N ASN A 381 10.44 36.26 -12.91
CA ASN A 381 10.82 36.25 -11.51
C ASN A 381 10.42 34.93 -10.81
N SER A 382 10.73 34.83 -9.51
CA SER A 382 10.40 33.68 -8.65
C SER A 382 11.06 32.36 -9.07
N PHE A 383 12.34 32.42 -9.39
CA PHE A 383 13.15 31.24 -9.71
C PHE A 383 13.28 30.30 -8.51
N PHE A 384 13.12 29.01 -8.75
CA PHE A 384 13.26 27.96 -7.75
C PHE A 384 14.73 27.75 -7.40
N MET A 385 15.01 27.40 -6.14
CA MET A 385 16.37 27.09 -5.68
C MET A 385 16.41 25.70 -5.06
N GLY A 386 17.21 24.81 -5.63
CA GLY A 386 17.28 23.39 -5.31
C GLY A 386 16.74 22.51 -6.44
N SER A 387 16.54 21.23 -6.15
CA SER A 387 16.35 20.22 -7.19
C SER A 387 14.86 19.90 -7.45
N ILE A 388 14.50 19.66 -8.72
CA ILE A 388 13.17 19.22 -9.16
C ILE A 388 13.31 17.95 -10.00
N ASP A 389 12.37 17.01 -9.81
CA ASP A 389 12.30 15.75 -10.55
C ASP A 389 10.83 15.32 -10.78
N GLU A 390 10.60 14.40 -11.73
CA GLU A 390 9.34 13.68 -11.93
C GLU A 390 8.08 14.57 -12.08
N VAL A 391 8.20 15.62 -12.90
CA VAL A 391 7.10 16.56 -13.13
C VAL A 391 6.04 15.91 -14.01
N ARG A 392 4.81 15.76 -13.51
CA ARG A 392 3.68 15.14 -14.22
C ARG A 392 2.45 16.03 -14.20
N VAL A 393 1.73 16.09 -15.32
CA VAL A 393 0.48 16.84 -15.46
C VAL A 393 -0.63 15.94 -15.99
N PHE A 394 -1.74 15.86 -15.28
CA PHE A 394 -2.93 15.12 -15.69
C PHE A 394 -4.10 16.05 -15.96
N ASN A 395 -4.97 15.69 -16.91
CA ASN A 395 -6.28 16.35 -17.13
C ASN A 395 -7.41 15.77 -16.27
N MET A 396 -7.05 15.14 -15.16
CA MET A 396 -7.94 14.51 -14.20
C MET A 396 -7.59 14.96 -12.79
N ALA A 397 -8.58 15.01 -11.91
CA ALA A 397 -8.34 15.12 -10.47
C ALA A 397 -8.06 13.72 -9.91
N LEU A 398 -6.79 13.39 -9.67
CA LEU A 398 -6.40 12.07 -9.20
C LEU A 398 -6.88 11.82 -7.77
N THR A 399 -7.27 10.58 -7.48
CA THR A 399 -7.65 10.16 -6.12
C THR A 399 -6.41 9.96 -5.25
N LYS A 400 -6.61 9.95 -3.92
CA LYS A 400 -5.53 9.67 -2.96
C LYS A 400 -4.82 8.36 -3.28
N ASP A 401 -5.58 7.29 -3.55
CA ASP A 401 -5.00 5.97 -3.84
C ASP A 401 -4.18 5.96 -5.14
N GLN A 402 -4.66 6.67 -6.15
CA GLN A 402 -3.96 6.83 -7.42
C GLN A 402 -2.63 7.58 -7.24
N ILE A 403 -2.62 8.67 -6.47
CA ILE A 403 -1.40 9.42 -6.15
C ILE A 403 -0.43 8.54 -5.38
N GLN A 404 -0.88 7.89 -4.30
CA GLN A 404 -0.03 7.09 -3.41
C GLN A 404 0.67 5.94 -4.12
N ARG A 405 0.06 5.37 -5.16
CA ARG A 405 0.66 4.33 -6.02
C ARG A 405 1.76 4.82 -6.96
N MET A 406 1.93 6.12 -7.10
CA MET A 406 2.87 6.72 -8.05
C MET A 406 3.98 7.55 -7.37
N VAL A 407 3.90 7.75 -6.05
CA VAL A 407 4.85 8.61 -5.32
C VAL A 407 6.28 8.08 -5.41
N TYR A 408 6.48 6.78 -5.17
CA TYR A 408 7.80 6.17 -5.02
C TYR A 408 8.18 5.24 -6.19
N GLN A 409 7.66 5.52 -7.37
CA GLN A 409 8.04 4.81 -8.60
C GLN A 409 7.71 5.62 -9.85
N GLU A 410 8.48 5.38 -10.92
CA GLU A 410 8.17 5.92 -12.24
C GLU A 410 6.93 5.25 -12.82
N ILE A 411 6.42 5.81 -13.93
CA ILE A 411 5.22 5.30 -14.59
C ILE A 411 5.46 5.03 -16.07
N GLU A 412 4.73 4.06 -16.61
CA GLU A 412 4.79 3.69 -18.02
C GLU A 412 3.40 3.38 -18.60
N GLU A 413 3.33 3.39 -19.93
CA GLU A 413 2.12 3.03 -20.67
C GLU A 413 2.02 1.52 -20.82
N LYS A 414 1.00 0.93 -20.21
CA LYS A 414 0.64 -0.47 -20.47
C LYS A 414 -0.85 -0.61 -20.67
N SER A 415 -1.21 -1.17 -21.83
CA SER A 415 -2.61 -1.47 -22.20
C SER A 415 -3.56 -0.26 -22.12
N GLY A 416 -3.06 0.93 -22.47
CA GLY A 416 -3.77 2.20 -22.47
C GLY A 416 -3.89 2.88 -21.12
N ASN A 417 -3.24 2.36 -20.07
CA ASN A 417 -3.33 2.88 -18.70
C ASN A 417 -1.95 3.20 -18.13
N VAL A 418 -1.94 4.08 -17.12
CA VAL A 418 -0.78 4.34 -16.27
C VAL A 418 -0.51 3.11 -15.41
N THR A 419 0.71 2.59 -15.51
CA THR A 419 1.22 1.45 -14.75
C THR A 419 2.53 1.86 -14.08
N GLY A 420 2.83 1.31 -12.90
CA GLY A 420 4.13 1.53 -12.27
C GLY A 420 5.25 0.84 -13.05
N SER A 421 6.41 1.48 -13.18
CA SER A 421 7.57 0.88 -13.86
C SER A 421 8.21 -0.25 -13.03
N LEU A 422 8.21 -0.10 -11.70
CA LEU A 422 8.71 -1.11 -10.78
C LEU A 422 7.61 -2.14 -10.45
N ILE A 423 6.43 -1.65 -10.07
CA ILE A 423 5.27 -2.50 -9.80
C ILE A 423 4.41 -2.53 -11.06
N ASP A 424 4.47 -3.65 -11.79
CA ASP A 424 3.75 -3.90 -13.06
C ASP A 424 2.22 -4.02 -12.91
N LYS A 425 1.60 -3.16 -12.09
CA LYS A 425 0.16 -3.08 -11.85
C LYS A 425 -0.35 -1.71 -12.28
N SER A 426 -1.48 -1.71 -12.99
CA SER A 426 -2.18 -0.46 -13.31
C SER A 426 -2.47 0.34 -12.05
N VAL A 427 -2.23 1.65 -12.13
CA VAL A 427 -2.56 2.59 -11.06
C VAL A 427 -4.07 2.80 -11.07
N VAL A 428 -4.74 2.27 -10.05
CA VAL A 428 -6.20 2.33 -9.90
C VAL A 428 -6.61 3.15 -8.69
N ASP A 429 -7.89 3.53 -8.63
CA ASP A 429 -8.58 3.91 -7.40
C ASP A 429 -9.10 2.64 -6.69
N ILE A 430 -8.89 2.46 -5.37
CA ILE A 430 -9.27 1.20 -4.69
C ILE A 430 -10.78 1.00 -4.70
N GLY A 431 -11.54 2.04 -4.37
CA GLY A 431 -12.99 1.94 -4.18
C GLY A 431 -13.74 1.60 -5.47
N SER A 432 -13.25 2.10 -6.62
CA SER A 432 -13.89 1.90 -7.91
C SER A 432 -13.19 0.92 -8.85
N SER A 433 -11.97 0.48 -8.51
CA SER A 433 -11.06 -0.27 -9.40
C SER A 433 -10.81 0.42 -10.74
N THR A 434 -10.98 1.74 -10.82
CA THR A 434 -10.85 2.49 -12.08
C THR A 434 -9.38 2.86 -12.33
N PRO A 435 -8.77 2.42 -13.44
CA PRO A 435 -7.40 2.80 -13.79
C PRO A 435 -7.33 4.24 -14.28
N ILE A 436 -6.15 4.86 -14.16
CA ILE A 436 -5.84 6.12 -14.84
C ILE A 436 -5.55 5.82 -16.32
N PRO A 437 -6.32 6.36 -17.29
CA PRO A 437 -6.00 6.21 -18.71
C PRO A 437 -4.71 6.96 -19.05
N TRP A 438 -3.80 6.35 -19.81
CA TRP A 438 -2.55 7.01 -20.24
C TRP A 438 -2.79 8.34 -20.98
N PRO A 439 -3.80 8.49 -21.87
CA PRO A 439 -4.10 9.77 -22.51
C PRO A 439 -4.51 10.90 -21.56
N SER A 440 -4.74 10.63 -20.28
CA SER A 440 -4.99 11.69 -19.29
C SER A 440 -3.71 12.39 -18.83
N LEU A 441 -2.55 11.74 -18.98
CA LEU A 441 -1.22 12.31 -18.72
C LEU A 441 -0.88 13.26 -19.89
N LEU A 442 -0.95 14.56 -19.63
CA LEU A 442 -0.71 15.62 -20.61
C LEU A 442 0.77 15.95 -20.81
N ALA A 443 1.59 15.71 -19.79
CA ALA A 443 3.03 15.89 -19.80
C ALA A 443 3.66 15.03 -18.69
N TYR A 444 4.80 14.41 -18.97
CA TYR A 444 5.63 13.70 -18.00
C TYR A 444 7.11 13.92 -18.30
N TYR A 445 7.79 14.60 -17.38
CA TYR A 445 9.23 14.86 -17.42
C TYR A 445 9.91 14.10 -16.28
N PRO A 446 10.55 12.93 -16.57
CA PRO A 446 11.35 12.19 -15.60
C PRO A 446 12.70 12.84 -15.27
N MET A 447 13.01 13.98 -15.90
CA MET A 447 14.29 14.70 -15.77
C MET A 447 15.53 13.83 -16.00
N SER A 448 15.38 12.79 -16.82
CA SER A 448 16.39 11.78 -17.11
C SER A 448 16.63 11.70 -18.62
N ASN A 449 17.79 11.19 -19.04
CA ASN A 449 18.19 11.16 -20.46
C ASN A 449 18.20 12.55 -21.11
N ILE A 450 18.79 13.52 -20.42
CA ILE A 450 18.95 14.91 -20.91
C ILE A 450 20.28 14.97 -21.66
N PHE A 451 20.19 15.12 -22.98
CA PHE A 451 21.34 15.16 -23.90
C PHE A 451 21.35 16.42 -24.80
N THR A 452 20.22 17.14 -24.92
CA THR A 452 20.05 18.18 -25.98
C THR A 452 19.67 19.55 -25.43
N GLY A 453 20.04 19.83 -24.18
CA GLY A 453 19.50 20.98 -23.43
C GLY A 453 17.97 20.94 -23.30
N LYS A 454 17.37 19.74 -23.37
CA LYS A 454 15.92 19.50 -23.24
C LYS A 454 15.66 18.23 -22.43
N THR A 455 14.58 18.23 -21.67
CA THR A 455 13.99 17.00 -21.12
C THR A 455 12.84 16.53 -22.03
N THR A 456 12.80 15.24 -22.32
CA THR A 456 11.74 14.63 -23.14
C THR A 456 10.43 14.50 -22.37
N ASP A 457 9.31 14.77 -23.03
CA ASP A 457 7.97 14.43 -22.53
C ASP A 457 7.63 12.98 -22.88
N GLN A 458 7.53 12.13 -21.86
CA GLN A 458 7.18 10.70 -22.01
C GLN A 458 5.68 10.47 -22.24
N SER A 459 4.85 11.51 -22.22
CA SER A 459 3.44 11.41 -22.58
C SER A 459 3.24 11.21 -24.09
N ILE A 460 2.00 10.93 -24.51
CA ILE A 460 1.66 10.82 -25.94
C ILE A 460 1.70 12.17 -26.69
N TYR A 461 1.91 13.28 -25.98
CA TYR A 461 1.82 14.62 -26.54
C TYR A 461 3.16 15.18 -27.01
N GLY A 462 4.30 14.62 -26.57
CA GLY A 462 5.64 15.00 -27.05
C GLY A 462 5.97 16.47 -26.81
N ARG A 463 5.58 17.01 -25.66
CA ARG A 463 5.80 18.40 -25.25
C ARG A 463 7.15 18.60 -24.57
N ASP A 464 8.24 18.29 -25.27
CA ASP A 464 9.58 18.43 -24.71
C ASP A 464 9.80 19.84 -24.13
N ALA A 465 10.51 19.92 -23.01
CA ALA A 465 10.78 21.17 -22.31
C ALA A 465 12.25 21.55 -22.46
N SER A 466 12.50 22.77 -22.93
CA SER A 466 13.87 23.28 -23.13
C SER A 466 14.42 23.87 -21.84
N LEU A 467 15.64 23.48 -21.49
CA LEU A 467 16.42 24.03 -20.40
C LEU A 467 16.88 25.46 -20.77
N LYS A 468 16.98 26.32 -19.76
CA LYS A 468 17.42 27.71 -19.88
C LYS A 468 18.34 28.02 -18.73
N ASN A 469 19.58 28.40 -19.06
CA ASN A 469 20.70 28.71 -18.15
C ASN A 469 21.15 27.53 -17.26
N ILE A 470 20.73 26.31 -17.60
CA ILE A 470 21.07 25.10 -16.86
C ILE A 470 22.13 24.33 -17.65
N PHE A 471 23.30 24.20 -17.04
CA PHE A 471 24.50 23.58 -17.63
C PHE A 471 24.96 22.34 -16.85
N THR A 472 24.21 21.93 -15.82
CA THR A 472 24.54 20.74 -15.04
C THR A 472 23.30 19.92 -14.72
N ILE A 473 23.47 18.60 -14.65
CA ILE A 473 22.47 17.66 -14.17
C ILE A 473 23.03 16.83 -13.01
N GLN A 474 22.16 16.30 -12.16
CA GLN A 474 22.54 15.56 -10.95
C GLN A 474 21.99 14.13 -11.02
N GLU A 475 22.69 13.13 -10.46
CA GLU A 475 22.13 11.78 -10.30
C GLU A 475 20.79 11.86 -9.53
N GLN A 476 19.79 11.07 -9.96
CA GLN A 476 18.52 11.01 -9.26
C GLN A 476 18.70 10.47 -7.84
N THR A 477 18.30 11.30 -6.86
CA THR A 477 18.33 10.95 -5.43
C THR A 477 16.95 10.99 -4.78
N ALA A 478 15.88 11.28 -5.54
CA ALA A 478 14.51 11.12 -5.07
C ALA A 478 14.22 9.63 -4.78
N PRO A 479 13.39 9.29 -3.79
CA PRO A 479 13.10 7.89 -3.46
C PRO A 479 12.14 7.29 -4.51
N MET A 480 12.69 6.67 -5.55
CA MET A 480 11.96 6.25 -6.76
C MET A 480 12.38 4.85 -7.27
N PRO A 481 12.44 3.78 -6.44
CA PRO A 481 11.94 3.62 -5.07
C PRO A 481 13.04 3.84 -3.99
N TYR A 482 12.73 3.55 -2.72
CA TYR A 482 13.79 3.36 -1.72
C TYR A 482 14.54 2.06 -2.00
N GLU A 483 15.86 2.14 -2.08
CA GLU A 483 16.72 1.01 -2.44
C GLU A 483 17.89 0.83 -1.46
N THR A 484 18.19 -0.42 -1.11
CA THR A 484 19.37 -0.76 -0.30
C THR A 484 20.66 -0.66 -1.12
N GLY A 485 21.69 -0.03 -0.56
CA GLY A 485 23.02 0.07 -1.19
C GLY A 485 24.05 -0.92 -0.64
N GLN A 486 23.87 -1.40 0.58
CA GLN A 486 24.75 -2.40 1.22
C GLN A 486 24.05 -3.10 2.39
N ASP A 487 24.70 -4.13 2.92
CA ASP A 487 24.20 -4.89 4.08
C ASP A 487 24.23 -4.03 5.36
N GLY A 488 23.21 -4.13 6.19
CA GLY A 488 23.13 -3.35 7.41
C GLY A 488 21.78 -3.37 8.13
N PRO A 489 21.65 -2.69 9.27
CA PRO A 489 20.37 -2.48 9.92
C PRO A 489 19.52 -1.45 9.17
N TRP A 490 18.20 -1.60 9.19
CA TRP A 490 17.25 -0.72 8.52
C TRP A 490 17.43 0.76 8.90
N ASN A 491 17.74 1.05 10.17
CA ASN A 491 17.87 2.41 10.68
C ASN A 491 19.24 3.06 10.43
N ALA A 492 20.17 2.38 9.76
CA ALA A 492 21.44 2.99 9.35
C ALA A 492 21.28 3.66 7.98
N VAL A 493 21.63 4.94 7.90
CA VAL A 493 21.62 5.72 6.64
C VAL A 493 22.47 5.06 5.56
N ASP A 494 23.60 4.47 5.94
CA ASP A 494 24.54 3.81 5.04
C ASP A 494 23.94 2.55 4.38
N THR A 495 22.93 1.90 4.97
CA THR A 495 22.25 0.72 4.38
C THR A 495 21.54 1.09 3.07
N TRP A 496 21.14 2.35 2.90
CA TRP A 496 20.31 2.83 1.80
C TRP A 496 21.12 3.63 0.79
N LYS A 497 20.87 3.42 -0.52
CA LYS A 497 21.64 4.06 -1.61
C LYS A 497 21.77 5.58 -1.42
N ASN A 498 20.69 6.25 -1.04
CA ASN A 498 20.66 7.68 -0.76
C ASN A 498 20.15 8.01 0.66
N GLY A 499 20.50 7.19 1.66
CA GLY A 499 19.96 7.30 3.02
C GLY A 499 20.23 8.62 3.76
N MET A 500 21.12 9.49 3.25
CA MET A 500 21.36 10.83 3.79
C MET A 500 20.25 11.84 3.46
N VAL A 501 19.48 11.60 2.39
CA VAL A 501 18.42 12.51 1.91
C VAL A 501 17.04 11.84 1.93
N TRP A 502 16.95 10.63 2.49
CA TRP A 502 15.74 9.82 2.61
C TRP A 502 15.31 9.69 4.06
N ASP A 503 13.99 9.69 4.29
CA ASP A 503 13.34 9.49 5.60
C ASP A 503 13.14 8.00 5.95
N ILE A 504 13.68 7.07 5.15
CA ILE A 504 13.49 5.61 5.27
C ILE A 504 13.93 5.01 6.61
N THR A 505 14.84 5.69 7.31
CA THR A 505 15.36 5.24 8.61
C THR A 505 14.43 5.60 9.79
N ASP A 506 13.46 6.50 9.59
CA ASP A 506 12.48 6.93 10.59
C ASP A 506 11.16 6.20 10.40
N ILE A 507 11.16 4.90 10.73
CA ILE A 507 10.01 3.99 10.53
C ILE A 507 8.69 4.55 11.09
N PRO A 508 8.63 5.17 12.28
CA PRO A 508 7.39 5.76 12.79
C PRO A 508 6.75 6.83 11.90
N ASN A 509 7.55 7.52 11.08
CA ASN A 509 7.08 8.56 10.16
C ASN A 509 7.09 8.11 8.68
N LEU A 510 7.65 6.94 8.38
CA LEU A 510 7.65 6.35 7.04
C LEU A 510 6.22 6.17 6.55
N LYS A 511 5.95 6.65 5.33
CA LYS A 511 4.61 6.57 4.75
C LYS A 511 4.25 5.13 4.45
N GLU A 512 3.04 4.72 4.85
CA GLU A 512 2.52 3.36 4.63
C GLU A 512 2.42 2.96 3.14
N TRP A 513 2.48 3.95 2.23
CA TRP A 513 2.50 3.73 0.80
C TRP A 513 3.92 3.77 0.19
N ALA A 514 4.96 3.67 1.02
CA ALA A 514 6.33 3.50 0.54
C ALA A 514 6.47 2.25 -0.35
N ILE A 515 7.34 2.36 -1.35
CA ILE A 515 7.77 1.27 -2.21
C ILE A 515 9.25 1.04 -1.94
N ILE A 516 9.62 -0.19 -1.63
CA ILE A 516 10.94 -0.54 -1.11
C ILE A 516 11.51 -1.73 -1.89
N ASP A 517 12.75 -1.59 -2.37
CA ASP A 517 13.51 -2.63 -3.07
C ASP A 517 14.74 -3.05 -2.22
N ILE A 518 14.68 -4.27 -1.67
CA ILE A 518 15.70 -4.87 -0.83
C ILE A 518 16.58 -5.77 -1.68
N LYS A 519 17.81 -5.31 -1.96
CA LYS A 519 18.84 -6.02 -2.73
C LYS A 519 19.94 -6.64 -1.86
N ASN A 520 19.98 -6.26 -0.57
CA ASN A 520 21.02 -6.60 0.40
C ASN A 520 20.49 -7.35 1.62
N ASP A 521 21.39 -7.72 2.53
CA ASP A 521 21.04 -8.27 3.84
C ASP A 521 20.66 -7.13 4.81
N VAL A 522 19.35 -6.98 5.06
CA VAL A 522 18.79 -5.95 5.94
C VAL A 522 18.23 -6.56 7.21
N SER A 523 18.61 -6.00 8.36
CA SER A 523 18.02 -6.36 9.66
C SER A 523 17.04 -5.30 10.16
N LEU A 524 15.89 -5.75 10.64
CA LEU A 524 14.80 -4.92 11.14
C LEU A 524 14.34 -5.46 12.52
N SER A 525 14.00 -4.55 13.42
CA SER A 525 13.52 -4.88 14.77
C SER A 525 12.33 -4.01 15.17
N GLU A 526 11.50 -3.66 14.19
CA GLU A 526 10.27 -2.87 14.34
C GLU A 526 9.23 -3.32 13.31
N SER A 527 7.97 -2.95 13.51
CA SER A 527 6.90 -3.24 12.52
C SER A 527 6.95 -2.26 11.36
N LEU A 528 6.66 -2.75 10.16
CA LEU A 528 6.77 -2.00 8.92
C LEU A 528 5.51 -2.18 8.07
N THR A 529 4.99 -1.08 7.54
CA THR A 529 3.87 -1.09 6.58
C THR A 529 4.31 -0.45 5.26
N THR A 530 4.02 -1.14 4.15
CA THR A 530 4.42 -0.71 2.79
C THR A 530 3.27 -0.87 1.79
N LEU A 531 3.32 -0.09 0.70
CA LEU A 531 2.50 -0.38 -0.49
C LEU A 531 3.11 -1.53 -1.27
N GLY A 532 4.42 -1.40 -1.50
CA GLY A 532 5.24 -2.25 -2.34
C GLY A 532 6.47 -2.70 -1.57
N LEU A 533 6.71 -4.00 -1.53
CA LEU A 533 7.95 -4.55 -0.99
C LEU A 533 8.49 -5.55 -2.01
N LYS A 534 9.71 -5.31 -2.47
CA LYS A 534 10.45 -6.20 -3.35
C LYS A 534 11.68 -6.68 -2.60
N ILE A 535 11.87 -7.99 -2.53
CA ILE A 535 13.08 -8.61 -1.96
C ILE A 535 13.74 -9.38 -3.08
N ASP A 536 14.83 -8.83 -3.60
CA ASP A 536 15.52 -9.35 -4.78
C ASP A 536 16.22 -10.68 -4.53
N SER A 537 16.57 -11.36 -5.62
CA SER A 537 17.35 -12.60 -5.52
C SER A 537 18.69 -12.31 -4.85
N GLY A 538 18.94 -12.94 -3.71
CA GLY A 538 20.12 -12.71 -2.88
C GLY A 538 19.92 -11.67 -1.77
N GLY A 539 18.86 -10.86 -1.82
CA GLY A 539 18.45 -9.99 -0.72
C GLY A 539 17.75 -10.75 0.41
N ASN A 540 17.97 -10.32 1.65
CA ASN A 540 17.32 -10.91 2.82
C ASN A 540 16.83 -9.82 3.77
N LEU A 541 15.53 -9.82 4.09
CA LEU A 541 14.98 -8.99 5.16
C LEU A 541 14.77 -9.85 6.41
N SER A 542 15.59 -9.62 7.43
CA SER A 542 15.53 -10.33 8.72
C SER A 542 14.83 -9.50 9.77
N VAL A 543 13.65 -9.94 10.20
CA VAL A 543 12.79 -9.28 11.18
C VAL A 543 12.95 -9.99 12.52
N SER A 544 13.48 -9.26 13.51
CA SER A 544 13.78 -9.77 14.84
C SER A 544 12.77 -9.28 15.88
N GLY A 545 12.45 -10.10 16.87
CA GLY A 545 11.41 -9.80 17.86
C GLY A 545 10.01 -10.19 17.37
N ASP A 546 9.01 -9.38 17.69
CA ASP A 546 7.60 -9.71 17.46
C ASP A 546 6.93 -8.57 16.68
N HIS A 547 7.15 -8.54 15.36
CA HIS A 547 6.78 -7.41 14.51
C HIS A 547 5.99 -7.79 13.26
N ALA A 548 5.11 -6.89 12.86
CA ALA A 548 4.34 -7.02 11.62
C ALA A 548 5.12 -6.50 10.43
N ILE A 549 5.17 -7.29 9.35
CA ILE A 549 5.45 -6.79 8.00
C ILE A 549 4.13 -6.75 7.26
N THR A 550 3.59 -5.56 7.04
CA THR A 550 2.33 -5.35 6.34
C THR A 550 2.58 -4.83 4.93
N ASN A 551 2.08 -5.56 3.93
CA ASN A 551 2.07 -5.12 2.55
C ASN A 551 0.64 -4.88 2.06
N LYS A 552 0.37 -3.70 1.50
CA LYS A 552 -0.98 -3.26 1.14
C LYS A 552 -1.35 -3.51 -0.32
N TRP A 553 -0.39 -3.67 -1.23
CA TRP A 553 -0.68 -3.72 -2.67
C TRP A 553 0.15 -4.70 -3.49
N TYR A 554 1.45 -4.81 -3.23
CA TYR A 554 2.32 -5.68 -4.02
C TYR A 554 3.54 -6.16 -3.22
N LEU A 555 3.70 -7.47 -3.13
CA LEU A 555 4.88 -8.12 -2.59
C LEU A 555 5.55 -8.94 -3.69
N GLU A 556 6.77 -8.57 -4.06
CA GLU A 556 7.64 -9.38 -4.91
C GLU A 556 8.72 -10.05 -4.05
N LEU A 557 8.66 -11.38 -3.97
CA LEU A 557 9.51 -12.18 -3.13
C LEU A 557 10.43 -13.06 -3.99
N ASN A 558 11.64 -12.58 -4.26
CA ASN A 558 12.65 -13.32 -5.00
C ASN A 558 13.77 -13.87 -4.09
N GLY A 559 14.03 -13.20 -2.97
CA GLY A 559 14.94 -13.58 -1.89
C GLY A 559 14.21 -14.12 -0.65
N THR A 560 14.70 -13.78 0.54
CA THR A 560 14.18 -14.31 1.81
C THR A 560 13.59 -13.22 2.70
N LEU A 561 12.42 -13.48 3.27
CA LEU A 561 11.89 -12.77 4.42
C LEU A 561 11.96 -13.67 5.66
N ASP A 562 12.85 -13.38 6.59
CA ASP A 562 13.04 -14.17 7.81
C ASP A 562 12.31 -13.53 9.00
N LEU A 563 11.25 -14.18 9.47
CA LEU A 563 10.39 -13.71 10.56
C LEU A 563 10.72 -14.48 11.85
N SER A 564 11.50 -13.84 12.73
CA SER A 564 11.82 -14.39 14.06
C SER A 564 10.69 -14.13 15.07
N GLY A 565 10.72 -14.82 16.21
CA GLY A 565 9.74 -14.64 17.30
C GLY A 565 8.30 -14.79 16.82
N ASP A 566 7.42 -13.91 17.27
CA ASP A 566 6.02 -13.80 16.82
C ASP A 566 5.83 -12.84 15.65
N SER A 567 6.89 -12.56 14.88
CA SER A 567 6.79 -11.72 13.69
C SER A 567 5.93 -12.37 12.59
N GLN A 568 5.16 -11.56 11.87
CA GLN A 568 4.13 -12.01 10.94
C GLN A 568 4.13 -11.23 9.63
N LEU A 569 3.76 -11.89 8.54
CA LEU A 569 3.55 -11.26 7.24
C LEU A 569 2.05 -11.07 6.99
N LEU A 570 1.62 -9.81 6.97
CA LEU A 570 0.26 -9.41 6.69
C LEU A 570 0.15 -8.88 5.26
N GLN A 571 -0.72 -9.51 4.47
CA GLN A 571 -1.06 -9.04 3.14
C GLN A 571 -2.54 -8.67 3.11
N GLY A 572 -2.84 -7.42 2.78
CA GLY A 572 -4.21 -6.92 2.72
C GLY A 572 -5.01 -7.47 1.53
N PRO A 573 -6.32 -7.18 1.43
CA PRO A 573 -7.20 -7.67 0.36
C PRO A 573 -6.86 -7.15 -1.04
N ASN A 574 -5.89 -6.23 -1.17
CA ASN A 574 -5.41 -5.71 -2.45
C ASN A 574 -3.93 -6.07 -2.70
N SER A 575 -3.29 -6.79 -1.77
CA SER A 575 -1.88 -7.15 -1.83
C SER A 575 -1.71 -8.40 -2.68
N ASP A 576 -1.06 -8.26 -3.83
CA ASP A 576 -0.72 -9.40 -4.68
C ASP A 576 0.69 -9.93 -4.35
N LEU A 577 0.87 -11.25 -4.48
CA LEU A 577 2.17 -11.92 -4.31
C LEU A 577 2.72 -12.37 -5.67
N VAL A 578 3.90 -11.87 -6.00
CA VAL A 578 4.77 -12.37 -7.06
C VAL A 578 6.00 -12.98 -6.40
N ALA A 579 6.44 -14.15 -6.86
CA ALA A 579 7.57 -14.84 -6.28
C ALA A 579 8.41 -15.54 -7.35
N SER A 580 9.73 -15.62 -7.12
CA SER A 580 10.63 -16.44 -7.93
C SER A 580 10.64 -17.90 -7.45
N ALA A 581 11.40 -18.74 -8.15
CA ALA A 581 11.65 -20.13 -7.74
C ALA A 581 12.39 -20.26 -6.38
N SER A 582 13.06 -19.19 -5.92
CA SER A 582 13.80 -19.14 -4.65
C SER A 582 13.14 -18.28 -3.58
N GLY A 583 12.07 -17.55 -3.92
CA GLY A 583 11.35 -16.69 -3.00
C GLY A 583 10.75 -17.45 -1.83
N GLN A 584 11.07 -17.05 -0.60
CA GLN A 584 10.62 -17.76 0.58
C GLN A 584 10.47 -16.88 1.83
N VAL A 585 9.57 -17.30 2.72
CA VAL A 585 9.44 -16.82 4.10
C VAL A 585 9.93 -17.91 5.03
N LEU A 586 10.62 -17.52 6.11
CA LEU A 586 10.89 -18.38 7.26
C LEU A 586 10.01 -17.90 8.41
N ARG A 587 9.00 -18.69 8.78
CA ARG A 587 8.10 -18.40 9.90
C ARG A 587 8.24 -19.46 10.98
N ARG A 588 8.57 -19.03 12.21
CA ARG A 588 8.74 -19.92 13.38
C ARG A 588 7.40 -20.24 14.03
N GLN A 589 7.22 -21.46 14.54
CA GLN A 589 6.06 -21.86 15.31
C GLN A 589 6.37 -22.96 16.31
N GLU A 590 5.65 -22.97 17.42
CA GLU A 590 5.89 -23.82 18.56
C GLU A 590 4.75 -24.82 18.77
N GLY A 591 5.09 -26.11 18.88
CA GLY A 591 4.14 -27.17 19.22
C GLY A 591 4.56 -27.92 20.46
N THR A 592 3.65 -28.68 21.07
CA THR A 592 4.01 -29.58 22.17
C THR A 592 5.08 -30.58 21.73
N SER A 593 6.11 -30.72 22.54
CA SER A 593 7.20 -31.69 22.36
C SER A 593 6.81 -33.11 22.83
N ASN A 594 5.67 -33.25 23.49
CA ASN A 594 5.20 -34.50 24.07
C ASN A 594 4.84 -35.50 22.96
N VAL A 595 5.48 -36.67 22.98
CA VAL A 595 5.28 -37.76 21.99
C VAL A 595 3.90 -38.41 22.09
N TYR A 596 3.14 -38.16 23.16
CA TYR A 596 1.79 -38.67 23.33
C TYR A 596 0.73 -37.68 22.89
N TRP A 597 1.05 -36.40 22.74
CA TRP A 597 0.08 -35.34 22.48
C TRP A 597 0.14 -34.88 21.02
N TYR A 598 -1.02 -34.56 20.47
CA TYR A 598 -1.13 -34.08 19.10
C TYR A 598 -0.98 -32.56 19.04
N ASN A 599 -0.21 -32.12 18.04
CA ASN A 599 -0.31 -30.79 17.46
C ASN A 599 -1.24 -30.87 16.26
N TYR A 600 -2.07 -29.84 16.09
CA TYR A 600 -2.95 -29.68 14.94
C TYR A 600 -2.41 -28.51 14.12
N TRP A 601 -1.84 -28.84 12.97
CA TRP A 601 -1.14 -27.89 12.13
C TRP A 601 -1.91 -27.68 10.83
N SER A 602 -1.64 -26.56 10.18
CA SER A 602 -1.78 -26.32 8.76
C SER A 602 -0.46 -25.69 8.29
N SER A 603 -0.39 -25.18 7.07
CA SER A 603 0.82 -24.54 6.58
C SER A 603 0.59 -23.10 6.14
N PRO A 604 1.37 -22.14 6.67
CA PRO A 604 1.40 -20.76 6.18
C PRO A 604 2.14 -20.61 4.83
N VAL A 605 2.84 -21.66 4.40
CA VAL A 605 3.70 -21.69 3.20
C VAL A 605 3.44 -22.92 2.35
N GLY A 606 3.72 -22.84 1.06
CA GLY A 606 3.79 -23.97 0.14
C GLY A 606 5.19 -24.15 -0.44
N ALA A 607 5.37 -25.16 -1.29
CA ALA A 607 6.60 -25.33 -2.05
C ALA A 607 6.96 -24.05 -2.84
N THR A 608 8.25 -23.71 -2.92
CA THR A 608 8.69 -22.54 -3.69
C THR A 608 8.39 -22.76 -5.18
N ALA A 609 7.87 -21.72 -5.83
CA ALA A 609 7.48 -21.76 -7.23
C ALA A 609 7.41 -20.34 -7.78
N ILE A 610 7.62 -20.22 -9.10
CA ILE A 610 7.42 -18.94 -9.79
C ILE A 610 5.93 -18.66 -9.82
N THR A 611 5.54 -17.47 -9.36
CA THR A 611 4.15 -16.97 -9.50
C THR A 611 4.13 -15.77 -10.42
N SER A 612 3.12 -15.71 -11.30
CA SER A 612 2.91 -14.54 -12.15
C SER A 612 2.07 -13.50 -11.41
N LEU A 613 2.22 -12.24 -11.81
CA LEU A 613 1.32 -11.18 -11.38
C LEU A 613 -0.11 -11.46 -11.87
N SER A 614 -0.99 -11.70 -10.91
CA SER A 614 -2.42 -11.88 -11.08
C SER A 614 -3.12 -11.36 -9.83
N ASP A 615 -4.38 -10.95 -9.97
CA ASP A 615 -5.26 -10.74 -8.81
C ASP A 615 -5.44 -12.07 -8.08
N ASN A 616 -4.70 -12.24 -6.98
CA ASN A 616 -4.81 -13.42 -6.13
C ASN A 616 -5.84 -13.22 -5.00
N ASN A 617 -6.46 -12.04 -4.91
CA ASN A 617 -7.42 -11.68 -3.87
C ASN A 617 -8.89 -11.79 -4.33
N GLY A 618 -9.11 -12.29 -5.55
CA GLY A 618 -10.45 -12.53 -6.09
C GLY A 618 -11.27 -13.59 -5.32
N VAL A 619 -12.49 -13.86 -5.78
CA VAL A 619 -13.42 -14.77 -5.09
C VAL A 619 -13.09 -16.27 -5.25
N SER A 620 -12.24 -16.63 -6.21
CA SER A 620 -11.85 -18.02 -6.46
C SER A 620 -10.56 -18.37 -5.74
N ASN A 621 -10.35 -19.66 -5.48
CA ASN A 621 -9.08 -20.18 -4.98
C ASN A 621 -7.90 -19.63 -5.78
N ASN A 622 -6.91 -19.08 -5.09
CA ASN A 622 -5.72 -18.52 -5.72
C ASN A 622 -4.83 -19.64 -6.28
N PRO A 623 -4.67 -19.74 -7.62
CA PRO A 623 -3.86 -20.78 -8.24
C PRO A 623 -2.35 -20.61 -8.02
N ASN A 624 -1.91 -19.47 -7.49
CA ASN A 624 -0.50 -19.23 -7.17
C ASN A 624 -0.08 -19.87 -5.84
N ASN A 625 -1.01 -20.36 -5.01
CA ASN A 625 -0.68 -21.12 -3.81
C ASN A 625 -0.28 -22.56 -4.19
N THR A 626 0.64 -23.13 -3.44
CA THR A 626 1.25 -24.44 -3.71
C THR A 626 1.09 -25.33 -2.50
N SER A 627 0.98 -26.64 -2.72
CA SER A 627 0.87 -27.61 -1.64
C SER A 627 2.15 -27.61 -0.78
N PHE A 628 1.96 -27.94 0.50
CA PHE A 628 3.02 -28.14 1.48
C PHE A 628 3.27 -29.63 1.69
N SER A 629 4.49 -30.02 2.07
CA SER A 629 4.78 -31.35 2.61
C SER A 629 5.52 -31.24 3.92
N ILE A 630 5.27 -32.17 4.84
CA ILE A 630 5.76 -32.10 6.23
C ILE A 630 7.29 -32.18 6.29
N ASP A 631 7.92 -32.84 5.30
CA ASP A 631 9.38 -32.87 5.14
C ASP A 631 10.02 -31.55 4.70
N MET A 632 9.23 -30.50 4.44
CA MET A 632 9.72 -29.13 4.26
C MET A 632 10.01 -28.42 5.59
N LEU A 633 9.49 -28.92 6.72
CA LEU A 633 9.74 -28.32 8.03
C LEU A 633 11.22 -28.34 8.39
N LYS A 634 11.70 -27.24 8.98
CA LYS A 634 12.98 -27.20 9.69
C LYS A 634 12.78 -27.23 11.19
N ASP A 635 13.78 -27.70 11.90
CA ASP A 635 13.86 -27.58 13.36
C ASP A 635 14.27 -26.16 13.78
N GLY A 636 14.31 -25.90 15.09
CA GLY A 636 14.70 -24.60 15.63
C GLY A 636 16.13 -24.13 15.29
N ASN A 637 17.00 -25.01 14.78
CA ASN A 637 18.35 -24.65 14.29
C ASN A 637 18.38 -24.39 12.79
N GLY A 638 17.27 -24.61 12.08
CA GLY A 638 17.19 -24.50 10.62
C GLY A 638 17.57 -25.77 9.86
N ASP A 639 17.78 -26.90 10.55
CA ASP A 639 18.07 -28.19 9.93
C ASP A 639 16.77 -28.93 9.54
N ASP A 640 16.84 -29.83 8.56
CA ASP A 640 15.67 -30.65 8.16
C ASP A 640 15.13 -31.46 9.36
N VAL A 641 13.81 -31.42 9.58
CA VAL A 641 13.15 -32.28 10.57
C VAL A 641 13.41 -33.75 10.23
N GLN A 642 13.78 -34.51 11.26
CA GLN A 642 14.06 -35.94 11.13
C GLN A 642 12.81 -36.78 11.44
N PHE A 643 12.59 -37.86 10.67
CA PHE A 643 11.41 -38.72 10.78
C PHE A 643 11.73 -40.16 11.18
N THR A 644 10.84 -40.79 11.96
CA THR A 644 10.93 -42.20 12.37
C THR A 644 9.65 -42.96 12.05
N SER A 645 9.80 -44.25 11.73
CA SER A 645 8.66 -45.19 11.57
C SER A 645 8.29 -45.95 12.85
N ALA A 646 9.02 -45.69 13.94
CA ALA A 646 8.61 -46.12 15.28
C ALA A 646 7.45 -45.25 15.79
N TYR A 647 6.78 -45.66 16.87
CA TYR A 647 5.74 -44.83 17.50
C TYR A 647 6.30 -43.51 18.05
N ASP A 648 7.56 -43.52 18.47
CA ASP A 648 8.31 -42.36 18.93
C ASP A 648 9.81 -42.66 18.76
N ALA A 649 10.62 -41.62 18.67
CA ALA A 649 12.08 -41.70 18.83
C ALA A 649 12.63 -40.35 19.31
N PRO A 650 13.75 -40.34 20.05
CA PRO A 650 14.39 -39.10 20.49
C PRO A 650 14.66 -38.14 19.34
N ALA A 651 14.15 -36.91 19.44
CA ALA A 651 14.38 -35.85 18.46
C ALA A 651 13.85 -36.12 17.04
N MET A 652 12.84 -36.97 16.90
CA MET A 652 12.28 -37.31 15.59
C MET A 652 10.76 -37.26 15.61
N VAL A 653 10.17 -36.74 14.54
CA VAL A 653 8.72 -36.81 14.32
C VAL A 653 8.36 -38.21 13.83
N SER A 654 7.36 -38.83 14.45
CA SER A 654 6.89 -40.16 14.00
C SER A 654 5.94 -40.03 12.81
N ASP A 655 6.22 -40.77 11.74
CA ASP A 655 5.34 -40.86 10.56
C ASP A 655 4.03 -41.61 10.85
N LYS A 656 3.92 -42.31 11.99
CA LYS A 656 2.72 -43.04 12.39
C LYS A 656 1.58 -42.16 12.86
N TRP A 657 1.85 -40.89 13.15
CA TRP A 657 0.91 -39.96 13.74
C TRP A 657 0.61 -38.78 12.84
N LEU A 658 0.86 -38.93 11.53
CA LEU A 658 0.58 -37.93 10.52
C LEU A 658 -0.74 -38.27 9.84
N TYR A 659 -1.78 -37.48 10.09
CA TYR A 659 -3.09 -37.69 9.50
C TYR A 659 -3.78 -36.37 9.13
N SER A 660 -4.57 -36.39 8.06
CA SER A 660 -5.56 -35.36 7.74
C SER A 660 -6.98 -35.89 7.93
N TYR A 661 -7.95 -34.98 8.03
CA TYR A 661 -9.35 -35.31 8.16
C TYR A 661 -10.17 -34.32 7.33
N GLN A 662 -10.82 -34.79 6.27
CA GLN A 662 -11.63 -33.93 5.40
C GLN A 662 -12.93 -34.63 5.06
N ASN A 663 -14.05 -33.91 5.18
CA ASN A 663 -15.37 -34.40 4.85
C ASN A 663 -15.69 -35.74 5.53
N GLY A 664 -15.26 -35.91 6.77
CA GLY A 664 -15.39 -37.14 7.55
C GLY A 664 -16.50 -37.05 8.59
N ILE A 665 -17.03 -38.20 9.00
CA ILE A 665 -18.10 -38.29 10.02
C ILE A 665 -17.62 -39.06 11.25
N SER A 666 -16.81 -40.08 11.02
CA SER A 666 -16.38 -41.03 12.05
C SER A 666 -14.87 -41.06 12.21
N PHE A 667 -14.41 -41.64 13.31
CA PHE A 667 -12.98 -41.88 13.56
C PHE A 667 -12.28 -42.68 12.44
N TRP A 668 -13.02 -43.41 11.61
CA TRP A 668 -12.42 -44.21 10.53
C TRP A 668 -12.10 -43.41 9.26
N ASP A 669 -12.53 -42.15 9.20
CA ASP A 669 -12.36 -41.28 8.04
C ASP A 669 -11.02 -40.51 8.04
N TRP A 670 -10.21 -40.66 9.10
CA TRP A 670 -8.83 -40.14 9.12
C TRP A 670 -7.97 -40.77 8.02
N VAL A 671 -7.26 -39.92 7.28
CA VAL A 671 -6.39 -40.32 6.17
C VAL A 671 -4.93 -40.22 6.60
N ALA A 672 -4.21 -41.34 6.55
CA ALA A 672 -2.79 -41.37 6.89
C ALA A 672 -1.96 -40.61 5.85
N LEU A 673 -1.01 -39.80 6.35
CA LEU A 673 -0.06 -39.04 5.56
C LEU A 673 1.34 -39.68 5.65
N THR A 674 2.18 -39.33 4.70
CA THR A 674 3.63 -39.55 4.75
C THR A 674 4.34 -38.20 4.86
N PRO A 675 5.62 -38.15 5.26
CA PRO A 675 6.35 -36.88 5.30
C PRO A 675 6.30 -36.09 3.97
N SER A 676 6.26 -36.80 2.84
CA SER A 676 6.20 -36.22 1.49
C SER A 676 4.78 -36.12 0.92
N SER A 677 3.73 -36.31 1.74
CA SER A 677 2.35 -36.13 1.27
C SER A 677 2.08 -34.65 1.00
N GLU A 678 1.48 -34.35 -0.16
CA GLU A 678 1.03 -33.00 -0.51
C GLU A 678 -0.22 -32.64 0.31
N ILE A 679 -0.14 -31.51 1.01
CA ILE A 679 -1.18 -30.93 1.84
C ILE A 679 -1.55 -29.60 1.20
N GLU A 680 -2.79 -29.49 0.71
CA GLU A 680 -3.28 -28.28 0.06
C GLU A 680 -3.37 -27.11 1.06
N PRO A 681 -3.20 -25.85 0.60
CA PRO A 681 -3.42 -24.68 1.44
C PRO A 681 -4.78 -24.71 2.16
N GLY A 682 -4.78 -24.41 3.46
CA GLY A 682 -6.00 -24.39 4.29
C GLY A 682 -6.40 -25.76 4.86
N MET A 683 -5.80 -26.86 4.38
CA MET A 683 -5.97 -28.17 4.98
C MET A 683 -5.18 -28.28 6.27
N GLY A 684 -5.77 -28.92 7.28
CA GLY A 684 -5.08 -29.24 8.53
C GLY A 684 -4.58 -30.69 8.56
N TYR A 685 -3.57 -30.92 9.38
CA TYR A 685 -2.98 -32.23 9.67
C TYR A 685 -2.59 -32.35 11.13
N THR A 686 -2.44 -33.59 11.60
CA THR A 686 -2.00 -33.91 12.95
C THR A 686 -0.54 -34.33 12.96
N GLN A 687 0.17 -33.98 14.03
CA GLN A 687 1.56 -34.39 14.26
C GLN A 687 1.82 -34.48 15.76
N LYS A 688 2.32 -35.61 16.25
CA LYS A 688 2.77 -35.69 17.65
C LYS A 688 4.15 -35.07 17.86
N GLY A 689 4.44 -34.66 19.10
CA GLY A 689 5.73 -34.08 19.48
C GLY A 689 6.92 -35.03 19.26
N SER A 690 8.13 -34.48 19.15
CA SER A 690 9.34 -35.24 18.78
C SER A 690 10.20 -35.72 19.95
N SER A 691 9.78 -35.52 21.21
CA SER A 691 10.57 -35.74 22.45
C SER A 691 11.82 -34.88 22.67
N ILE A 692 12.10 -33.86 21.85
CA ILE A 692 13.04 -32.80 22.22
C ILE A 692 12.36 -31.85 23.20
N ASN A 693 12.75 -31.93 24.48
CA ASN A 693 13.22 -30.83 25.34
C ASN A 693 13.20 -31.26 26.83
N PRO A 694 14.36 -31.44 27.49
CA PRO A 694 14.44 -31.75 28.92
C PRO A 694 14.00 -30.61 29.86
N ASP A 695 13.81 -29.38 29.34
CA ASP A 695 13.62 -28.15 30.12
C ASP A 695 12.37 -27.31 29.73
N GLY A 696 11.49 -27.76 28.83
CA GLY A 696 10.28 -27.01 28.43
C GLY A 696 9.29 -27.82 27.58
N ASN A 697 7.98 -27.50 27.66
CA ASN A 697 6.92 -28.31 27.06
C ASN A 697 6.82 -28.23 25.52
N PHE A 698 7.51 -27.30 24.86
CA PHE A 698 7.34 -26.99 23.44
C PHE A 698 8.61 -27.18 22.59
N GLN A 699 8.41 -27.44 21.30
CA GLN A 699 9.41 -27.55 20.25
C GLN A 699 9.11 -26.52 19.15
N GLN A 700 10.15 -25.77 18.77
CA GLN A 700 10.09 -24.83 17.65
C GLN A 700 10.33 -25.55 16.32
N TYR A 701 9.52 -25.18 15.34
CA TYR A 701 9.63 -25.53 13.93
C TYR A 701 9.74 -24.26 13.10
N ILE A 702 10.35 -24.34 11.91
CA ILE A 702 10.38 -23.26 10.94
C ILE A 702 9.64 -23.74 9.68
N PHE A 703 8.53 -23.09 9.39
CA PHE A 703 7.83 -23.19 8.12
C PHE A 703 8.61 -22.36 7.10
N GLN A 704 9.31 -23.05 6.20
CA GLN A 704 10.14 -22.46 5.17
C GLN A 704 9.56 -22.77 3.79
N GLY A 705 9.16 -21.73 3.05
CA GLY A 705 8.60 -21.88 1.71
C GLY A 705 7.99 -20.59 1.18
N LYS A 706 7.29 -20.67 0.05
CA LYS A 706 6.57 -19.52 -0.51
C LYS A 706 5.32 -19.26 0.34
N PRO A 707 5.09 -18.04 0.86
CA PRO A 707 3.90 -17.77 1.67
C PRO A 707 2.62 -17.95 0.85
N ASN A 708 1.57 -18.44 1.49
CA ASN A 708 0.25 -18.41 0.87
C ASN A 708 -0.33 -17.00 0.95
N ASN A 709 -0.93 -16.57 -0.16
CA ASN A 709 -1.57 -15.26 -0.26
C ASN A 709 -2.92 -15.34 -0.95
N GLY A 710 -3.77 -14.34 -0.71
CA GLY A 710 -5.05 -14.22 -1.39
C GLY A 710 -6.06 -15.26 -0.95
N THR A 711 -7.11 -15.47 -1.73
CA THR A 711 -8.20 -16.39 -1.37
C THR A 711 -7.75 -17.84 -1.40
N VAL A 712 -7.98 -18.58 -0.32
CA VAL A 712 -7.73 -20.03 -0.22
C VAL A 712 -9.06 -20.72 0.03
N THR A 713 -9.40 -21.72 -0.77
CA THR A 713 -10.63 -22.51 -0.56
C THR A 713 -10.34 -23.98 -0.28
N VAL A 714 -11.12 -24.56 0.62
CA VAL A 714 -11.15 -25.98 0.94
C VAL A 714 -12.52 -26.54 0.60
N GLU A 715 -12.57 -27.59 -0.20
CA GLU A 715 -13.84 -28.17 -0.67
C GLU A 715 -14.57 -28.89 0.47
N ALA A 716 -15.83 -28.49 0.70
CA ALA A 716 -16.78 -29.14 1.59
C ALA A 716 -17.80 -29.96 0.78
N LEU A 717 -17.86 -31.26 1.03
CA LEU A 717 -18.71 -32.22 0.32
C LEU A 717 -19.73 -32.87 1.25
N TYR A 718 -20.66 -32.06 1.77
CA TYR A 718 -21.69 -32.52 2.69
C TYR A 718 -22.52 -33.70 2.12
N ASP A 719 -22.55 -34.81 2.86
CA ASP A 719 -23.39 -35.98 2.56
C ASP A 719 -24.52 -36.14 3.59
N PRO A 720 -25.75 -35.67 3.29
CA PRO A 720 -26.87 -35.77 4.23
C PRO A 720 -27.31 -37.21 4.47
N VAL A 721 -27.00 -38.14 3.56
CA VAL A 721 -27.33 -39.57 3.74
C VAL A 721 -26.36 -40.20 4.72
N ALA A 722 -25.08 -39.89 4.61
CA ALA A 722 -24.08 -40.39 5.55
C ALA A 722 -24.34 -39.85 6.97
N VAL A 723 -24.68 -38.56 7.12
CA VAL A 723 -25.08 -37.97 8.41
C VAL A 723 -26.34 -38.62 8.97
N ALA A 724 -27.38 -38.86 8.15
CA ALA A 724 -28.59 -39.51 8.63
C ALA A 724 -28.40 -40.97 9.07
N ASN A 725 -27.28 -41.60 8.70
CA ASN A 725 -26.93 -42.97 9.06
C ASN A 725 -25.74 -43.06 10.04
N SER A 726 -25.22 -41.92 10.51
CA SER A 726 -24.12 -41.89 11.47
C SER A 726 -24.58 -42.35 12.85
N GLU A 727 -23.63 -42.76 13.69
CA GLU A 727 -23.97 -43.05 15.08
C GLU A 727 -24.36 -41.74 15.80
N PRO A 728 -25.24 -41.79 16.81
CA PRO A 728 -25.57 -40.62 17.62
C PRO A 728 -24.30 -39.93 18.15
N GLY A 729 -24.24 -38.60 18.04
CA GLY A 729 -23.08 -37.80 18.47
C GLY A 729 -21.97 -37.61 17.42
N GLU A 730 -22.02 -38.29 16.28
CA GLU A 730 -21.07 -38.03 15.17
C GLU A 730 -21.49 -36.79 14.36
N ILE A 731 -20.51 -35.94 14.02
CA ILE A 731 -20.70 -34.72 13.22
C ILE A 731 -19.90 -34.79 11.92
N PHE A 732 -20.44 -34.27 10.82
CA PHE A 732 -19.73 -34.18 9.56
C PHE A 732 -18.77 -33.00 9.61
N SER A 733 -17.46 -33.25 9.58
CA SER A 733 -16.46 -32.22 9.88
C SER A 733 -15.21 -32.34 9.02
N SER A 734 -14.41 -31.27 9.04
CA SER A 734 -13.06 -31.26 8.46
C SER A 734 -12.08 -30.62 9.43
N LEU A 735 -10.86 -31.16 9.45
CA LEU A 735 -9.68 -30.52 10.01
C LEU A 735 -9.09 -29.59 8.94
N ILE A 736 -9.27 -28.29 9.16
CA ILE A 736 -8.73 -27.21 8.34
C ILE A 736 -7.72 -26.42 9.17
N GLY A 737 -7.15 -25.35 8.65
CA GLY A 737 -6.33 -24.47 9.48
C GLY A 737 -5.90 -23.19 8.79
N ASN A 738 -5.33 -22.29 9.58
CA ASN A 738 -4.90 -20.98 9.11
C ASN A 738 -3.80 -21.13 8.03
N PRO A 739 -4.09 -20.80 6.76
CA PRO A 739 -3.14 -20.99 5.67
C PRO A 739 -2.14 -19.86 5.56
N TYR A 740 -2.18 -18.83 6.40
CA TYR A 740 -1.46 -17.59 6.21
C TYR A 740 -0.30 -17.41 7.19
N PRO A 741 0.79 -16.71 6.81
CA PRO A 741 1.91 -16.36 7.69
C PRO A 741 1.59 -15.24 8.71
N SER A 742 0.32 -15.11 9.10
CA SER A 742 -0.19 -14.19 10.13
C SER A 742 -1.37 -14.85 10.84
N ALA A 743 -1.71 -14.40 12.05
CA ALA A 743 -2.94 -14.83 12.71
C ALA A 743 -4.17 -14.44 11.88
N ILE A 744 -5.27 -15.15 12.08
CA ILE A 744 -6.58 -14.79 11.50
C ILE A 744 -7.63 -14.63 12.61
N ASP A 745 -8.58 -13.71 12.39
CA ASP A 745 -9.75 -13.55 13.23
C ASP A 745 -10.78 -14.63 12.89
N ALA A 746 -11.05 -15.52 13.86
CA ALA A 746 -11.98 -16.65 13.68
C ALA A 746 -13.41 -16.17 13.41
N ARG A 747 -13.81 -14.99 13.91
CA ARG A 747 -15.16 -14.43 13.72
C ARG A 747 -15.34 -14.01 12.27
N LYS A 748 -14.36 -13.32 11.70
CA LYS A 748 -14.36 -12.99 10.26
C LYS A 748 -14.38 -14.25 9.40
N PHE A 749 -13.63 -15.27 9.80
CA PHE A 749 -13.66 -16.59 9.13
C PHE A 749 -15.05 -17.22 9.21
N ILE A 750 -15.71 -17.24 10.36
CA ILE A 750 -17.08 -17.75 10.52
C ILE A 750 -18.02 -17.00 9.58
N GLN A 751 -18.02 -15.67 9.61
CA GLN A 751 -18.89 -14.83 8.78
C GLN A 751 -18.67 -15.04 7.27
N ASP A 752 -17.43 -15.24 6.83
CA ASP A 752 -17.11 -15.51 5.43
C ASP A 752 -17.58 -16.90 4.95
N ASN A 753 -18.00 -17.78 5.86
CA ASN A 753 -18.37 -19.17 5.61
C ASN A 753 -19.83 -19.51 5.94
N ASP A 754 -20.68 -18.48 6.03
CA ASP A 754 -22.13 -18.63 6.22
C ASP A 754 -22.74 -19.58 5.17
N GLY A 755 -23.55 -20.51 5.66
CA GLY A 755 -24.24 -21.52 4.87
C GLY A 755 -23.40 -22.73 4.47
N VAL A 756 -22.09 -22.79 4.76
CA VAL A 756 -21.24 -23.97 4.51
C VAL A 756 -20.89 -24.69 5.80
N ILE A 757 -20.44 -23.94 6.82
CA ILE A 757 -20.13 -24.46 8.16
C ILE A 757 -21.26 -24.17 9.15
N GLU A 758 -21.30 -24.85 10.28
CA GLU A 758 -22.34 -24.68 11.30
C GLU A 758 -22.36 -23.27 11.93
N GLY A 759 -21.20 -22.64 12.08
CA GLY A 759 -21.08 -21.32 12.70
C GLY A 759 -20.11 -21.29 13.89
N THR A 760 -19.48 -22.42 14.23
CA THR A 760 -18.52 -22.50 15.34
C THR A 760 -17.18 -23.08 14.89
N VAL A 761 -16.08 -22.59 15.47
CA VAL A 761 -14.74 -23.19 15.36
C VAL A 761 -14.47 -24.09 16.57
N LEU A 762 -14.00 -25.32 16.32
CA LEU A 762 -13.69 -26.31 17.35
C LEU A 762 -12.17 -26.49 17.48
N LEU A 763 -11.64 -26.21 18.66
CA LEU A 763 -10.21 -26.36 18.96
C LEU A 763 -9.99 -27.56 19.86
N TRP A 764 -9.01 -28.41 19.57
CA TRP A 764 -8.71 -29.58 20.42
C TRP A 764 -7.71 -29.23 21.53
N GLU A 765 -8.13 -29.34 22.79
CA GLU A 765 -7.24 -29.29 23.95
C GLU A 765 -6.91 -30.71 24.41
N GLN A 766 -5.62 -31.00 24.61
CA GLN A 766 -5.19 -32.18 25.37
C GLN A 766 -4.48 -31.72 26.64
N TRP A 767 -5.05 -32.07 27.79
CA TRP A 767 -4.54 -31.62 29.10
C TRP A 767 -3.79 -32.70 29.87
N ALA A 768 -3.95 -33.99 29.51
CA ALA A 768 -3.28 -35.11 30.18
C ALA A 768 -3.07 -36.34 29.25
N GLY A 769 -2.59 -37.44 29.86
CA GLY A 769 -2.32 -38.72 29.19
C GLY A 769 -0.86 -38.93 28.74
N ASP A 770 -0.38 -40.17 28.88
CA ASP A 770 0.98 -40.64 28.50
C ASP A 770 0.93 -41.91 27.63
N SER A 771 -0.14 -42.04 26.83
CA SER A 771 -0.42 -43.22 26.02
C SER A 771 -0.62 -42.91 24.54
N HIS A 772 -0.41 -43.92 23.70
CA HIS A 772 -0.77 -43.92 22.28
C HIS A 772 -2.11 -44.63 22.01
N LEU A 773 -2.80 -45.08 23.06
CA LEU A 773 -4.11 -45.71 22.95
C LEU A 773 -5.18 -44.61 23.01
N LEU A 774 -5.97 -44.48 21.94
CA LEU A 774 -7.08 -43.52 21.87
C LEU A 774 -7.97 -43.58 23.12
N ALA A 775 -8.26 -44.79 23.62
CA ALA A 775 -9.12 -45.03 24.77
C ALA A 775 -8.63 -44.40 26.11
N GLU A 776 -7.38 -43.92 26.15
CA GLU A 776 -6.71 -43.38 27.33
C GLU A 776 -6.40 -41.88 27.18
N TYR A 777 -6.96 -41.22 26.16
CA TYR A 777 -6.71 -39.81 25.91
C TYR A 777 -7.62 -38.92 26.76
N GLU A 778 -7.01 -37.93 27.38
CA GLU A 778 -7.66 -36.92 28.20
C GLU A 778 -7.64 -35.58 27.46
N GLY A 779 -8.71 -35.28 26.75
CA GLY A 779 -8.80 -34.15 25.84
C GLY A 779 -10.18 -33.96 25.23
N GLY A 780 -10.40 -32.80 24.61
CA GLY A 780 -11.69 -32.42 24.06
C GLY A 780 -11.71 -31.13 23.27
N TYR A 781 -12.89 -30.74 22.79
CA TYR A 781 -13.05 -29.54 21.95
C TYR A 781 -13.54 -28.33 22.75
N GLY A 782 -12.80 -27.22 22.67
CA GLY A 782 -13.29 -25.88 22.99
C GLY A 782 -13.92 -25.22 21.77
N PHE A 783 -14.71 -24.17 22.00
CA PHE A 783 -15.56 -23.54 20.99
C PHE A 783 -15.28 -22.05 20.87
N ILE A 784 -15.27 -21.55 19.64
CA ILE A 784 -15.26 -20.11 19.33
C ILE A 784 -16.50 -19.81 18.49
N ALA A 785 -17.35 -18.91 19.02
CA ALA A 785 -18.43 -18.24 18.33
C ALA A 785 -18.05 -16.75 18.12
N ASP A 786 -18.91 -15.97 17.47
CA ASP A 786 -18.66 -14.55 17.16
C ASP A 786 -18.42 -13.69 18.40
N ASP A 787 -19.20 -13.92 19.45
CA ASP A 787 -19.25 -13.02 20.61
C ASP A 787 -18.65 -13.65 21.89
N VAL A 788 -18.42 -14.96 21.89
CA VAL A 788 -17.98 -15.69 23.09
C VAL A 788 -17.23 -16.98 22.75
N THR A 789 -16.35 -17.39 23.67
CA THR A 789 -15.64 -18.67 23.60
C THR A 789 -16.02 -19.58 24.77
N GLU A 790 -15.83 -20.88 24.62
CA GLU A 790 -16.05 -21.88 25.67
C GLU A 790 -14.90 -22.89 25.72
N ARG A 791 -14.52 -23.31 26.94
CA ARG A 791 -13.40 -24.22 27.16
C ARG A 791 -13.73 -25.64 26.72
N ALA A 792 -12.67 -26.43 26.53
CA ALA A 792 -12.81 -27.83 26.21
C ALA A 792 -13.36 -28.68 27.37
N TYR A 793 -13.98 -29.80 27.04
CA TYR A 793 -14.41 -30.85 27.98
C TYR A 793 -14.18 -32.21 27.34
N GLN A 794 -13.99 -33.25 28.15
CA GLN A 794 -13.65 -34.59 27.67
C GLN A 794 -14.53 -35.02 26.48
N TYR A 795 -13.91 -35.33 25.34
CA TYR A 795 -14.64 -35.71 24.14
C TYR A 795 -15.41 -37.03 24.37
N PRO A 796 -16.71 -37.09 24.03
CA PRO A 796 -17.51 -38.30 24.18
C PRO A 796 -16.93 -39.50 23.42
N GLY A 797 -16.79 -40.65 24.08
CA GLY A 797 -16.39 -41.91 23.44
C GLY A 797 -14.88 -42.22 23.38
N ILE A 798 -14.01 -41.28 23.74
CA ILE A 798 -12.55 -41.50 23.82
C ILE A 798 -12.15 -42.19 25.15
N ASN A 799 -13.04 -42.26 26.13
CA ASN A 799 -12.88 -43.09 27.32
C ASN A 799 -14.16 -43.92 27.55
N LEU A 800 -14.23 -45.13 26.97
CA LEU A 800 -15.37 -46.06 27.14
C LEU A 800 -15.58 -46.48 28.61
N ALA A 801 -14.66 -46.12 29.49
CA ALA A 801 -14.64 -46.49 30.88
C ALA A 801 -14.43 -45.28 31.80
N ASP A 802 -14.84 -44.07 31.41
CA ASP A 802 -14.88 -42.95 32.35
C ASP A 802 -15.96 -43.22 33.42
N PRO A 803 -15.59 -43.66 34.63
CA PRO A 803 -16.54 -43.97 35.69
C PRO A 803 -16.95 -42.70 36.45
N ASP A 804 -16.28 -41.57 36.19
CA ASP A 804 -16.28 -40.35 36.98
C ASP A 804 -16.94 -39.16 36.22
N GLY A 805 -17.08 -39.26 34.89
CA GLY A 805 -17.82 -38.38 33.97
C GLY A 805 -16.98 -37.24 33.38
N LEU A 806 -17.59 -36.34 32.58
CA LEU A 806 -16.91 -35.26 31.86
C LEU A 806 -15.88 -34.47 32.70
N THR A 807 -14.59 -34.64 32.42
CA THR A 807 -13.54 -33.80 33.00
C THR A 807 -13.32 -32.54 32.15
N PRO A 808 -13.27 -31.34 32.77
CA PRO A 808 -13.06 -30.10 32.02
C PRO A 808 -11.58 -29.93 31.63
N GLY A 809 -11.37 -29.39 30.43
CA GLY A 809 -10.15 -28.66 30.10
C GLY A 809 -10.07 -27.40 30.94
N ILE A 810 -8.84 -26.97 31.24
CA ILE A 810 -8.63 -25.80 32.08
C ILE A 810 -8.55 -24.52 31.26
N LYS A 811 -8.29 -24.61 29.95
CA LYS A 811 -7.98 -23.45 29.13
C LYS A 811 -9.16 -22.99 28.26
N VAL A 812 -9.29 -21.68 28.08
CA VAL A 812 -10.32 -21.05 27.23
C VAL A 812 -9.69 -20.53 25.93
N PRO A 813 -10.33 -20.70 24.76
CA PRO A 813 -9.85 -20.15 23.49
C PRO A 813 -9.85 -18.61 23.42
N THR A 814 -8.91 -18.05 22.64
CA THR A 814 -8.98 -16.67 22.11
C THR A 814 -9.76 -16.61 20.79
N PHE A 815 -10.19 -15.41 20.35
CA PHE A 815 -10.86 -15.24 19.05
C PHE A 815 -9.95 -15.36 17.83
N TYR A 816 -8.64 -15.45 18.02
CA TYR A 816 -7.66 -15.48 16.94
C TYR A 816 -7.05 -16.87 16.77
N ILE A 817 -6.94 -17.32 15.52
CA ILE A 817 -6.27 -18.57 15.16
C ILE A 817 -4.80 -18.25 14.83
N PRO A 818 -3.84 -18.79 15.59
CA PRO A 818 -2.41 -18.59 15.35
C PRO A 818 -1.93 -19.07 13.97
N VAL A 819 -0.71 -18.65 13.63
CA VAL A 819 -0.08 -18.92 12.33
C VAL A 819 0.08 -20.41 12.10
N GLY A 820 -0.45 -20.93 11.00
CA GLY A 820 -0.25 -22.33 10.62
C GLY A 820 -0.90 -23.34 11.55
N GLN A 821 -1.87 -22.96 12.38
CA GLN A 821 -2.52 -23.88 13.33
C GLN A 821 -3.86 -24.39 12.80
N GLY A 822 -4.16 -25.66 13.09
CA GLY A 822 -5.30 -26.42 12.56
C GLY A 822 -6.47 -26.56 13.54
N PHE A 823 -7.69 -26.46 13.05
CA PHE A 823 -8.93 -26.52 13.83
C PHE A 823 -10.03 -27.26 13.07
N PHE A 824 -11.05 -27.70 13.80
CA PHE A 824 -12.22 -28.37 13.23
C PHE A 824 -13.36 -27.39 12.97
N VAL A 825 -14.13 -27.68 11.92
CA VAL A 825 -15.44 -27.09 11.66
C VAL A 825 -16.44 -28.18 11.31
N GLU A 826 -17.68 -28.03 11.77
CA GLU A 826 -18.80 -28.85 11.29
C GLU A 826 -19.29 -28.29 9.95
N ILE A 827 -19.50 -29.18 8.97
CA ILE A 827 -19.98 -28.85 7.65
C ILE A 827 -21.48 -29.18 7.58
N ILE A 828 -22.27 -28.20 7.17
CA ILE A 828 -23.74 -28.32 7.08
C ILE A 828 -24.25 -28.30 5.64
N ALA A 829 -23.42 -27.88 4.68
CA ALA A 829 -23.75 -27.91 3.26
C ALA A 829 -22.50 -28.04 2.37
N SER A 830 -22.69 -28.49 1.14
CA SER A 830 -21.58 -28.53 0.16
C SER A 830 -21.26 -27.12 -0.35
N GLY A 831 -19.98 -26.82 -0.51
CA GLY A 831 -19.49 -25.52 -0.92
C GLY A 831 -17.98 -25.39 -0.72
N ASP A 832 -17.49 -24.16 -0.71
CA ASP A 832 -16.08 -23.85 -0.47
C ASP A 832 -15.93 -23.19 0.90
N ILE A 833 -15.17 -23.82 1.79
CA ILE A 833 -14.71 -23.18 3.02
C ILE A 833 -13.59 -22.20 2.63
N THR A 834 -13.77 -20.91 2.89
CA THR A 834 -12.99 -19.83 2.32
C THR A 834 -12.19 -19.08 3.38
N PHE A 835 -10.89 -18.98 3.16
CA PHE A 835 -9.99 -18.06 3.84
C PHE A 835 -9.71 -16.85 2.94
N LYS A 836 -9.66 -15.65 3.53
CA LYS A 836 -9.41 -14.40 2.82
C LYS A 836 -8.37 -13.56 3.52
N ASN A 837 -7.64 -12.75 2.76
CA ASN A 837 -6.69 -11.76 3.31
C ASN A 837 -7.35 -10.76 4.28
N SER A 838 -8.65 -10.48 4.16
CA SER A 838 -9.41 -9.64 5.10
C SER A 838 -9.55 -10.21 6.51
N GLN A 839 -9.28 -11.51 6.69
CA GLN A 839 -9.34 -12.21 7.98
C GLN A 839 -8.03 -12.06 8.76
N ARG A 840 -6.93 -11.65 8.12
CA ARG A 840 -5.60 -11.55 8.73
C ARG A 840 -5.52 -10.40 9.71
N GLU A 841 -4.93 -10.66 10.88
CA GLU A 841 -4.68 -9.66 11.92
C GLU A 841 -3.30 -9.89 12.53
N PHE A 842 -2.65 -8.80 13.00
CA PHE A 842 -1.37 -8.94 13.69
C PHE A 842 -1.63 -9.12 15.18
N ILE A 843 -1.70 -10.38 15.59
CA ILE A 843 -1.95 -10.75 16.98
C ILE A 843 -0.87 -11.74 17.40
N LYS A 844 -0.11 -11.40 18.43
CA LYS A 844 0.99 -12.22 18.94
C LYS A 844 0.47 -13.30 19.88
N GLU A 845 1.17 -14.40 20.01
CA GLU A 845 0.82 -15.44 20.98
C GLU A 845 1.13 -14.96 22.39
N SER A 846 2.23 -14.21 22.54
CA SER A 846 2.66 -13.61 23.80
C SER A 846 1.66 -12.62 24.42
N ASP A 847 0.73 -12.10 23.62
CA ASP A 847 -0.29 -11.15 24.10
C ASP A 847 -1.41 -11.86 24.87
N ALA A 848 -1.51 -13.19 24.77
CA ALA A 848 -2.49 -13.96 25.53
C ALA A 848 -2.19 -13.85 27.03
N ASP A 849 -3.00 -13.04 27.71
CA ASP A 849 -2.83 -12.70 29.12
C ASP A 849 -3.52 -13.67 30.07
N GLY A 850 -4.35 -14.55 29.53
CA GLY A 850 -5.14 -15.44 30.35
C GLY A 850 -6.38 -14.77 30.95
N GLU A 851 -6.77 -13.58 30.55
CA GLU A 851 -7.98 -12.92 31.07
C GLU A 851 -8.96 -12.56 29.93
N ASP A 852 -8.49 -11.92 28.86
CA ASP A 852 -9.34 -11.42 27.77
C ASP A 852 -9.30 -12.32 26.51
N PRO A 853 -10.43 -12.83 25.97
CA PRO A 853 -10.42 -13.63 24.75
C PRO A 853 -10.04 -12.82 23.49
N GLU A 854 -10.06 -11.49 23.58
CA GLU A 854 -9.56 -10.56 22.55
C GLU A 854 -8.03 -10.39 22.59
N ASN A 855 -7.35 -10.86 23.65
CA ASN A 855 -5.90 -10.72 23.79
C ASN A 855 -5.18 -11.99 23.36
N GLY A 856 -4.36 -11.86 22.31
CA GLY A 856 -3.45 -12.89 21.82
C GLY A 856 -4.06 -13.93 20.89
N SER A 857 -3.19 -14.67 20.21
CA SER A 857 -3.56 -15.71 19.24
C SER A 857 -3.08 -17.07 19.74
N THR A 858 -3.66 -17.57 20.82
CA THR A 858 -3.34 -18.91 21.33
C THR A 858 -4.58 -19.78 21.26
N PHE A 859 -4.43 -21.04 20.88
CA PHE A 859 -5.59 -21.97 20.90
C PHE A 859 -6.24 -22.03 22.27
N PHE A 860 -5.44 -21.90 23.33
CA PHE A 860 -5.87 -22.12 24.69
C PHE A 860 -5.03 -21.28 25.67
N ARG A 861 -5.68 -20.40 26.41
CA ARG A 861 -5.06 -19.53 27.44
C ARG A 861 -4.77 -20.28 28.73
N ASP A 862 -3.62 -20.03 29.37
CA ASP A 862 -3.30 -20.57 30.71
C ASP A 862 -4.08 -19.82 31.82
N VAL A 863 -5.28 -20.29 32.18
CA VAL A 863 -6.13 -19.65 33.21
C VAL A 863 -6.91 -20.69 34.00
N ASP A 864 -7.19 -20.38 35.27
CA ASP A 864 -8.29 -20.98 36.04
C ASP A 864 -9.55 -20.12 35.82
N PRO A 865 -10.59 -20.61 35.12
CA PRO A 865 -11.85 -19.88 34.87
C PRO A 865 -12.61 -19.48 36.17
N LEU A 866 -12.11 -19.89 37.33
CA LEU A 866 -12.68 -19.65 38.65
C LEU A 866 -12.16 -18.37 39.34
N SER A 867 -11.33 -17.57 38.66
CA SER A 867 -10.86 -16.28 39.17
C SER A 867 -11.67 -15.11 38.59
N ASP A 868 -12.13 -14.21 39.48
CA ASP A 868 -13.01 -13.08 39.14
C ASP A 868 -12.38 -12.20 38.02
N SER A 869 -12.96 -12.20 36.82
CA SER A 869 -12.58 -11.32 35.70
C SER A 869 -13.37 -10.00 35.72
N GLU A 870 -12.69 -8.87 35.44
CA GLU A 870 -13.35 -7.58 35.15
C GLU A 870 -13.84 -7.57 33.68
N ASN A 871 -15.05 -7.02 33.41
CA ASN A 871 -15.74 -7.03 32.10
C ASN A 871 -14.83 -7.04 30.85
N LEU A 872 -14.83 -8.15 30.11
CA LEU A 872 -13.91 -8.47 29.01
C LEU A 872 -14.53 -8.37 27.61
N SER A 873 -15.85 -8.16 27.52
CA SER A 873 -16.51 -7.86 26.24
C SER A 873 -17.71 -6.93 26.46
N ASP A 874 -18.06 -6.13 25.44
CA ASP A 874 -19.31 -5.36 25.42
C ASP A 874 -20.55 -6.30 25.32
N TYR A 875 -20.34 -7.59 25.08
CA TYR A 875 -21.38 -8.59 24.93
C TYR A 875 -21.92 -9.09 26.27
N GLN A 876 -23.25 -9.15 26.41
CA GLN A 876 -23.86 -9.60 27.65
C GLN A 876 -23.95 -11.12 27.67
N PHE A 877 -23.35 -11.79 28.65
CA PHE A 877 -23.49 -13.24 28.77
C PHE A 877 -23.41 -13.76 30.20
N LEU A 878 -23.90 -14.98 30.37
CA LEU A 878 -23.89 -15.76 31.59
C LEU A 878 -23.20 -17.10 31.30
N ARG A 879 -22.07 -17.36 31.95
CA ARG A 879 -21.42 -18.68 31.93
C ARG A 879 -21.85 -19.48 33.15
N LEU A 880 -22.40 -20.66 32.92
CA LEU A 880 -22.89 -21.56 33.95
C LEU A 880 -22.03 -22.83 34.01
N GLU A 881 -21.65 -23.22 35.21
CA GLU A 881 -21.01 -24.50 35.50
C GLU A 881 -22.02 -25.45 36.15
N PHE A 882 -22.19 -26.62 35.54
CA PHE A 882 -22.89 -27.76 36.10
C PHE A 882 -21.88 -28.80 36.56
N SER A 883 -21.91 -29.21 37.82
CA SER A 883 -20.96 -30.20 38.34
C SER A 883 -21.64 -31.25 39.22
N VAL A 884 -21.04 -32.44 39.29
CA VAL A 884 -21.52 -33.57 40.09
C VAL A 884 -20.47 -33.99 41.12
N SER A 885 -20.93 -34.46 42.27
CA SER A 885 -20.07 -34.92 43.38
C SER A 885 -19.12 -36.08 43.05
N SER A 886 -19.31 -36.77 41.91
CA SER A 886 -18.39 -37.81 41.40
C SER A 886 -17.15 -37.22 40.72
N GLY A 887 -17.18 -35.97 40.27
CA GLY A 887 -16.03 -35.29 39.68
C GLY A 887 -16.30 -34.60 38.35
N ALA A 888 -17.34 -35.00 37.62
CA ALA A 888 -17.64 -34.39 36.32
C ALA A 888 -18.15 -32.95 36.42
N SER A 889 -17.81 -32.14 35.42
CA SER A 889 -18.40 -30.82 35.25
C SER A 889 -18.46 -30.36 33.79
N ARG A 890 -19.41 -29.47 33.52
CA ARG A 890 -19.65 -28.85 32.23
C ARG A 890 -19.85 -27.35 32.38
N SER A 891 -19.19 -26.58 31.52
CA SER A 891 -19.50 -25.17 31.31
C SER A 891 -20.30 -24.97 30.02
N PHE A 892 -21.24 -24.03 30.06
CA PHE A 892 -22.01 -23.56 28.90
C PHE A 892 -22.37 -22.08 29.05
N VAL A 893 -22.66 -21.41 27.93
CA VAL A 893 -22.89 -19.96 27.85
C VAL A 893 -24.29 -19.64 27.36
N LEU A 894 -24.94 -18.70 28.05
CA LEU A 894 -26.15 -18.02 27.59
C LEU A 894 -25.80 -16.56 27.28
N GLY A 895 -25.85 -16.19 26.01
CA GLY A 895 -25.52 -14.86 25.51
C GLY A 895 -26.76 -13.99 25.24
N PHE A 896 -26.59 -12.68 25.23
CA PHE A 896 -27.69 -11.71 25.02
C PHE A 896 -27.22 -10.52 24.19
N SER A 897 -27.88 -10.28 23.05
CA SER A 897 -27.59 -9.11 22.21
C SER A 897 -28.81 -8.60 21.44
N GLU A 898 -28.71 -7.36 20.97
CA GLU A 898 -29.77 -6.70 20.19
C GLU A 898 -29.96 -7.30 18.79
N ASP A 899 -28.95 -7.99 18.27
CA ASP A 899 -28.91 -8.63 16.96
C ASP A 899 -29.18 -10.14 16.99
N ALA A 900 -29.34 -10.75 18.18
CA ALA A 900 -29.73 -12.15 18.34
C ALA A 900 -31.24 -12.33 18.52
N THR A 901 -31.73 -13.54 18.23
CA THR A 901 -33.11 -13.97 18.42
C THR A 901 -33.20 -15.01 19.53
N ASP A 902 -34.41 -15.46 19.90
CA ASP A 902 -34.56 -16.64 20.77
C ASP A 902 -34.59 -17.95 19.93
N GLY A 903 -34.26 -17.85 18.64
CA GLY A 903 -34.18 -18.94 17.67
C GLY A 903 -32.76 -19.43 17.49
N TRP A 904 -32.45 -19.90 16.28
CA TRP A 904 -31.09 -20.22 15.85
C TRP A 904 -30.46 -18.99 15.19
N ASP A 905 -29.29 -18.59 15.66
CA ASP A 905 -28.51 -17.46 15.16
C ASP A 905 -27.10 -17.91 14.72
N TYR A 906 -26.85 -17.83 13.41
CA TYR A 906 -25.57 -18.24 12.82
C TYR A 906 -24.39 -17.48 13.41
N GLY A 907 -23.30 -18.19 13.73
CA GLY A 907 -22.09 -17.62 14.31
C GLY A 907 -22.21 -17.32 15.81
N LYS A 908 -23.42 -17.29 16.37
CA LYS A 908 -23.71 -16.91 17.76
C LYS A 908 -24.17 -18.09 18.62
N ASP A 909 -24.81 -19.08 18.00
CA ASP A 909 -25.17 -20.35 18.61
C ASP A 909 -24.19 -21.42 18.14
N GLY A 910 -23.82 -22.34 19.04
CA GLY A 910 -22.77 -23.30 18.73
C GLY A 910 -22.61 -24.45 19.72
N GLY A 911 -21.80 -25.41 19.29
CA GLY A 911 -21.50 -26.61 20.08
C GLY A 911 -22.71 -27.51 20.26
N ARG A 912 -23.51 -27.68 19.22
CA ARG A 912 -24.67 -28.58 19.21
C ARG A 912 -24.29 -30.00 19.62
N ILE A 913 -25.02 -30.59 20.57
CA ILE A 913 -24.82 -31.96 21.06
C ILE A 913 -26.07 -32.79 20.78
N THR A 914 -25.93 -33.78 19.90
CA THR A 914 -27.03 -34.67 19.50
C THR A 914 -27.15 -35.92 20.36
N ASP A 915 -26.07 -36.33 21.03
CA ASP A 915 -26.05 -37.41 22.02
C ASP A 915 -25.29 -36.97 23.29
N PRO A 916 -25.95 -36.21 24.18
CA PRO A 916 -25.31 -35.67 25.37
C PRO A 916 -24.89 -36.79 26.33
N PRO A 917 -23.64 -36.75 26.85
CA PRO A 917 -23.16 -37.72 27.81
C PRO A 917 -23.91 -37.61 29.15
N ALA A 918 -23.71 -38.61 30.02
CA ALA A 918 -24.21 -38.51 31.37
C ALA A 918 -23.47 -37.42 32.16
N ASP A 919 -24.18 -36.79 33.11
CA ASP A 919 -23.67 -35.68 33.94
C ASP A 919 -23.33 -34.43 33.12
N ASP A 920 -24.25 -34.05 32.22
CA ASP A 920 -24.14 -32.91 31.31
C ASP A 920 -25.35 -31.96 31.42
N MET A 921 -25.15 -30.68 31.13
CA MET A 921 -26.20 -29.65 31.12
C MET A 921 -25.90 -28.60 30.05
N GLY A 922 -26.95 -28.06 29.44
CA GLY A 922 -26.86 -26.93 28.50
C GLY A 922 -28.22 -26.28 28.28
N SER A 923 -28.27 -25.29 27.38
CA SER A 923 -29.55 -24.77 26.89
C SER A 923 -30.15 -25.73 25.87
N ILE A 924 -31.46 -25.59 25.62
CA ILE A 924 -32.19 -26.44 24.68
C ILE A 924 -32.87 -25.62 23.59
N LEU A 925 -32.66 -26.03 22.34
CA LEU A 925 -33.33 -25.48 21.17
C LEU A 925 -33.77 -26.62 20.25
N ASN A 926 -35.04 -26.63 19.86
CA ASN A 926 -35.63 -27.67 18.98
C ASN A 926 -35.40 -29.12 19.43
N GLY A 927 -35.18 -29.36 20.74
CA GLY A 927 -34.93 -30.68 21.31
C GLY A 927 -33.47 -31.10 21.35
N GLU A 928 -32.54 -30.20 21.00
CA GLU A 928 -31.10 -30.44 20.98
C GLU A 928 -30.39 -29.55 22.00
N GLN A 929 -29.33 -30.06 22.60
CA GLN A 929 -28.56 -29.33 23.62
C GLN A 929 -27.49 -28.48 22.95
N TYR A 930 -27.31 -27.25 23.43
CA TYR A 930 -26.29 -26.31 22.94
C TYR A 930 -25.34 -25.89 24.06
N VAL A 931 -24.09 -25.65 23.69
CA VAL A 931 -23.02 -25.20 24.60
C VAL A 931 -22.97 -23.69 24.65
N ILE A 932 -23.14 -23.06 23.50
CA ILE A 932 -23.26 -21.62 23.37
C ILE A 932 -24.61 -21.36 22.73
N GLN A 933 -25.45 -20.58 23.39
CA GLN A 933 -26.68 -20.08 22.79
C GLN A 933 -26.88 -18.63 23.14
N SER A 934 -27.11 -17.84 22.10
CA SER A 934 -27.41 -16.42 22.16
C SER A 934 -28.91 -16.20 22.12
N PHE A 935 -29.37 -15.17 22.82
CA PHE A 935 -30.77 -14.82 22.94
C PHE A 935 -30.97 -13.34 22.62
N SER A 936 -32.21 -12.97 22.28
CA SER A 936 -32.60 -11.56 22.19
C SER A 936 -32.38 -10.83 23.54
N PRO A 937 -32.43 -9.49 23.60
CA PRO A 937 -32.12 -8.76 24.83
C PRO A 937 -32.95 -9.21 26.04
N ILE A 938 -32.35 -9.13 27.23
CA ILE A 938 -32.99 -9.54 28.48
C ILE A 938 -34.28 -8.75 28.70
N THR A 939 -35.38 -9.46 28.95
CA THR A 939 -36.65 -8.86 29.38
C THR A 939 -37.09 -9.45 30.72
N GLN A 940 -37.96 -8.74 31.44
CA GLN A 940 -38.41 -9.16 32.77
C GLN A 940 -39.13 -10.52 32.78
N ASN A 941 -39.70 -10.95 31.64
CA ASN A 941 -40.42 -12.22 31.51
C ASN A 941 -39.65 -13.25 30.69
N LYS A 942 -38.37 -13.01 30.39
CA LYS A 942 -37.55 -13.97 29.66
C LYS A 942 -37.30 -15.20 30.55
N GLU A 943 -37.56 -16.37 29.98
CA GLU A 943 -37.31 -17.68 30.56
C GLU A 943 -36.49 -18.48 29.55
N ILE A 944 -35.39 -19.08 30.01
CA ILE A 944 -34.50 -19.90 29.18
C ILE A 944 -34.51 -21.30 29.77
N ASP A 945 -34.95 -22.27 28.99
CA ASP A 945 -35.02 -23.67 29.41
C ASP A 945 -33.63 -24.30 29.39
N LEU A 946 -33.31 -25.06 30.44
CA LEU A 946 -32.08 -25.84 30.54
C LEU A 946 -32.42 -27.32 30.53
N VAL A 947 -31.62 -28.10 29.80
CA VAL A 947 -31.67 -29.56 29.80
C VAL A 947 -30.54 -30.12 30.66
N MET A 948 -30.84 -31.16 31.43
CA MET A 948 -29.85 -31.88 32.23
C MET A 948 -29.91 -33.40 32.03
N HIS A 949 -28.73 -34.01 32.00
CA HIS A 949 -28.50 -35.44 31.86
C HIS A 949 -27.73 -35.92 33.09
N THR A 950 -28.24 -36.93 33.80
CA THR A 950 -27.67 -37.36 35.09
C THR A 950 -27.43 -38.87 35.14
N SER A 951 -26.30 -39.28 35.71
CA SER A 951 -25.83 -40.67 35.73
C SER A 951 -26.35 -41.48 36.93
N GLY A 952 -26.76 -40.81 38.02
CA GLY A 952 -27.12 -41.50 39.26
C GLY A 952 -27.61 -40.61 40.39
N ASP A 953 -27.82 -41.25 41.55
CA ASP A 953 -28.21 -40.62 42.82
C ASP A 953 -27.00 -39.91 43.45
N PHE A 954 -26.64 -38.77 42.87
CA PHE A 954 -25.53 -37.92 43.27
C PHE A 954 -26.02 -36.53 43.70
N THR A 955 -25.13 -35.76 44.31
CA THR A 955 -25.33 -34.31 44.49
C THR A 955 -24.80 -33.61 43.26
N TYR A 956 -25.63 -32.77 42.66
CA TYR A 956 -25.32 -31.92 41.52
C TYR A 956 -25.38 -30.47 41.96
N SER A 957 -24.65 -29.61 41.27
CA SER A 957 -24.61 -28.19 41.55
C SER A 957 -24.57 -27.36 40.27
N VAL A 958 -25.33 -26.27 40.25
CA VAL A 958 -25.27 -25.24 39.20
C VAL A 958 -24.73 -23.94 39.79
N LYS A 959 -23.75 -23.33 39.16
CA LYS A 959 -23.14 -22.06 39.58
C LYS A 959 -22.94 -21.15 38.37
N ALA A 960 -23.22 -19.85 38.51
CA ALA A 960 -22.69 -18.88 37.55
C ALA A 960 -21.21 -18.63 37.83
N THR A 961 -20.36 -18.98 36.87
CA THR A 961 -18.91 -18.74 36.93
C THR A 961 -18.54 -17.37 36.40
N GLU A 962 -19.32 -16.84 35.46
CA GLU A 962 -19.09 -15.54 34.85
C GLU A 962 -20.42 -14.85 34.52
N ILE A 963 -20.53 -13.56 34.83
CA ILE A 963 -21.65 -12.70 34.46
C ILE A 963 -21.06 -11.43 33.85
N ASN A 964 -20.93 -11.41 32.53
CA ASN A 964 -20.27 -10.32 31.82
C ASN A 964 -21.29 -9.31 31.30
N ASN A 965 -21.04 -8.03 31.56
CA ASN A 965 -21.80 -6.87 31.08
C ASN A 965 -23.34 -6.88 31.29
N ILE A 966 -23.88 -7.79 32.11
CA ILE A 966 -25.29 -7.76 32.53
C ILE A 966 -25.44 -6.79 33.71
N PRO A 967 -26.28 -5.75 33.63
CA PRO A 967 -26.40 -4.72 34.67
C PRO A 967 -26.59 -5.30 36.08
N GLU A 968 -25.87 -4.77 37.07
CA GLU A 968 -25.93 -5.27 38.46
C GLU A 968 -27.33 -5.26 39.09
N ASN A 969 -28.22 -4.38 38.60
CA ASN A 969 -29.61 -4.31 39.03
C ASN A 969 -30.54 -5.28 38.28
N GLN A 970 -30.06 -5.94 37.22
CA GLN A 970 -30.79 -6.97 36.50
C GLN A 970 -30.71 -8.28 37.29
N ALA A 971 -31.84 -8.71 37.83
CA ALA A 971 -31.93 -9.97 38.55
C ALA A 971 -31.72 -11.16 37.60
N VAL A 972 -31.00 -12.19 38.05
CA VAL A 972 -30.68 -13.41 37.30
C VAL A 972 -30.84 -14.59 38.25
N PHE A 973 -31.85 -15.43 38.02
CA PHE A 973 -32.17 -16.55 38.89
C PHE A 973 -32.14 -17.87 38.14
N LEU A 974 -31.72 -18.92 38.83
CA LEU A 974 -32.01 -20.30 38.47
C LEU A 974 -33.33 -20.71 39.15
N ARG A 975 -34.33 -21.07 38.37
CA ARG A 975 -35.61 -21.59 38.85
C ARG A 975 -35.63 -23.11 38.77
N ASP A 976 -35.83 -23.76 39.91
CA ASP A 976 -36.08 -25.22 39.99
C ASP A 976 -37.60 -25.44 40.00
N ASN A 977 -38.16 -25.91 38.89
CA ASN A 977 -39.58 -26.21 38.70
C ASN A 977 -40.07 -27.44 39.49
N LEU A 978 -39.16 -28.32 39.94
CA LEU A 978 -39.49 -29.44 40.81
C LEU A 978 -39.76 -28.97 42.24
N THR A 979 -38.97 -28.01 42.75
CA THR A 979 -39.09 -27.51 44.13
C THR A 979 -39.85 -26.18 44.24
N GLY A 980 -40.00 -25.45 43.14
CA GLY A 980 -40.53 -24.10 43.08
C GLY A 980 -39.57 -23.03 43.63
N GLN A 981 -38.28 -23.35 43.80
CA GLN A 981 -37.29 -22.43 44.35
C GLN A 981 -36.68 -21.55 43.26
N TYR A 982 -36.37 -20.31 43.65
CA TYR A 982 -35.57 -19.36 42.88
C TYR A 982 -34.23 -19.20 43.60
N PHE A 983 -33.13 -19.44 42.89
CA PHE A 983 -31.77 -19.28 43.40
C PHE A 983 -31.09 -18.12 42.69
N ASP A 984 -30.53 -17.18 43.45
CA ASP A 984 -29.82 -16.02 42.91
C ASP A 984 -28.45 -16.42 42.37
N LEU A 985 -28.32 -16.41 41.04
CA LEU A 985 -27.07 -16.77 40.35
C LEU A 985 -25.97 -15.72 40.55
N ARG A 986 -26.32 -14.49 40.95
CA ARG A 986 -25.32 -13.45 41.32
C ARG A 986 -24.74 -13.65 42.72
N SER A 987 -25.23 -14.60 43.50
CA SER A 987 -24.78 -14.81 44.88
C SER A 987 -23.34 -15.32 45.02
N GLY A 988 -22.72 -15.77 43.91
CA GLY A 988 -21.41 -16.42 43.89
C GLY A 988 -21.39 -17.84 44.50
N SER A 989 -22.54 -18.33 45.00
CA SER A 989 -22.69 -19.67 45.57
C SER A 989 -23.24 -20.66 44.55
N SER A 990 -23.10 -21.96 44.80
CA SER A 990 -23.75 -23.00 43.99
C SER A 990 -25.16 -23.33 44.48
N TYR A 991 -26.05 -23.69 43.54
CA TYR A 991 -27.34 -24.32 43.84
C TYR A 991 -27.19 -25.84 43.85
N ASP A 992 -27.16 -26.43 45.04
CA ASP A 992 -26.99 -27.87 45.19
C ASP A 992 -28.33 -28.62 45.24
N PHE A 993 -28.42 -29.74 44.51
CA PHE A 993 -29.61 -30.58 44.47
C PHE A 993 -29.26 -32.06 44.24
N THR A 994 -30.24 -32.94 44.43
CA THR A 994 -30.12 -34.37 44.09
C THR A 994 -30.98 -34.71 42.89
N SER A 995 -30.53 -35.64 42.05
CA SER A 995 -31.30 -36.19 40.93
C SER A 995 -31.12 -37.70 40.86
N LEU A 996 -32.09 -38.42 40.29
CA LEU A 996 -31.92 -39.81 39.87
C LEU A 996 -31.37 -39.84 38.44
N SER A 997 -30.83 -40.98 38.01
CA SER A 997 -30.38 -41.13 36.62
C SER A 997 -31.51 -40.89 35.62
N GLY A 998 -31.24 -40.08 34.60
CA GLY A 998 -32.16 -39.74 33.52
C GLY A 998 -31.93 -38.36 32.93
N THR A 999 -32.79 -38.00 31.98
CA THR A 999 -32.84 -36.68 31.33
C THR A 999 -34.04 -35.91 31.85
N ASP A 1000 -33.83 -34.65 32.22
CA ASP A 1000 -34.89 -33.72 32.60
C ASP A 1000 -34.83 -32.47 31.71
N LEU A 1001 -35.95 -32.19 31.03
CA LEU A 1001 -36.08 -31.10 30.07
C LEU A 1001 -36.82 -29.89 30.64
N GLU A 1002 -37.45 -30.03 31.82
CA GLU A 1002 -38.40 -29.03 32.35
C GLU A 1002 -38.03 -28.53 33.75
N ARG A 1003 -37.05 -29.16 34.41
CA ARG A 1003 -36.72 -28.85 35.80
C ARG A 1003 -36.08 -27.48 35.97
N PHE A 1004 -35.15 -27.08 35.12
CA PHE A 1004 -34.38 -25.86 35.34
C PHE A 1004 -34.62 -24.81 34.26
N GLN A 1005 -34.79 -23.57 34.71
CA GLN A 1005 -34.88 -22.41 33.83
C GLN A 1005 -34.02 -21.26 34.38
N VAL A 1006 -33.36 -20.52 33.51
CA VAL A 1006 -32.82 -19.20 33.87
C VAL A 1006 -33.90 -18.16 33.66
N VAL A 1007 -34.18 -17.36 34.70
CA VAL A 1007 -35.25 -16.35 34.69
C VAL A 1007 -34.75 -15.03 35.25
N PHE A 1008 -35.30 -13.93 34.74
CA PHE A 1008 -34.82 -12.58 35.04
C PHE A 1008 -35.73 -11.81 36.01
N ASN A 1009 -36.60 -12.54 36.71
CA ASN A 1009 -37.53 -12.06 37.73
C ASN A 1009 -38.01 -13.23 38.62
N GLU A 1010 -38.28 -12.97 39.90
CA GLU A 1010 -38.87 -13.95 40.83
C GLU A 1010 -40.38 -14.17 40.60
N SER A 1011 -41.00 -13.35 39.74
CA SER A 1011 -42.43 -13.40 39.53
C SER A 1011 -42.80 -14.59 38.66
N THR A 1012 -43.40 -15.62 39.23
CA THR A 1012 -44.23 -16.53 38.42
C THR A 1012 -45.25 -15.67 37.67
N LEU A 1013 -45.41 -15.90 36.36
CA LEU A 1013 -46.72 -15.75 35.71
C LEU A 1013 -47.65 -16.80 36.34
N SER A 1014 -47.93 -16.66 37.63
CA SER A 1014 -49.23 -17.04 38.11
C SER A 1014 -50.15 -16.19 37.23
N ASN A 1015 -51.08 -16.83 36.52
CA ASN A 1015 -52.36 -16.16 36.35
C ASN A 1015 -52.64 -15.55 37.71
N GLU A 1016 -52.75 -14.24 37.81
CA GLU A 1016 -53.26 -13.64 39.03
C GLU A 1016 -54.64 -14.28 39.23
N ASP A 1017 -54.70 -15.39 39.97
CA ASP A 1017 -55.66 -15.49 41.04
C ASP A 1017 -55.31 -14.30 41.92
N LEU A 1018 -55.81 -13.14 41.50
CA LEU A 1018 -55.78 -11.90 42.20
C LEU A 1018 -56.33 -12.29 43.57
N ILE A 1019 -55.46 -12.36 44.58
CA ILE A 1019 -55.84 -12.77 45.93
C ILE A 1019 -56.75 -11.66 46.44
N LEU A 1020 -58.06 -11.84 46.20
CA LEU A 1020 -59.12 -10.93 46.59
C LEU A 1020 -59.53 -11.20 48.04
N ASP A 1021 -58.55 -11.29 48.93
CA ASP A 1021 -58.74 -11.70 50.33
C ASP A 1021 -59.55 -10.70 51.17
N ASN A 1022 -59.96 -9.56 50.59
CA ASN A 1022 -60.72 -8.54 51.30
C ASN A 1022 -61.99 -8.04 50.59
N ILE A 1023 -62.45 -8.67 49.49
CA ILE A 1023 -63.72 -8.26 48.86
C ILE A 1023 -64.91 -8.81 49.65
N ILE A 1024 -65.75 -7.90 50.15
CA ILE A 1024 -66.95 -8.24 50.91
C ILE A 1024 -68.18 -8.03 50.03
N ILE A 1025 -68.84 -9.14 49.66
CA ILE A 1025 -70.11 -9.13 48.95
C ILE A 1025 -71.24 -9.52 49.91
N PHE A 1026 -72.19 -8.62 50.13
CA PHE A 1026 -73.35 -8.89 50.99
C PHE A 1026 -74.63 -8.18 50.54
N LEU A 1027 -75.78 -8.78 50.87
CA LEU A 1027 -77.11 -8.24 50.59
C LEU A 1027 -77.71 -7.63 51.86
N GLU A 1028 -78.08 -6.35 51.80
CA GLU A 1028 -78.74 -5.68 52.92
C GLU A 1028 -80.23 -6.07 53.01
N LYS A 1029 -80.65 -6.54 54.19
CA LYS A 1029 -81.93 -7.23 54.40
C LYS A 1029 -83.18 -6.36 54.17
N TYR A 1030 -83.09 -5.04 54.35
CA TYR A 1030 -84.26 -4.14 54.36
C TYR A 1030 -84.41 -3.29 53.09
N THR A 1031 -83.37 -3.19 52.27
CA THR A 1031 -83.30 -2.27 51.12
C THR A 1031 -83.12 -2.96 49.76
N ASP A 1032 -82.93 -4.29 49.75
CA ASP A 1032 -82.62 -5.09 48.56
C ASP A 1032 -81.43 -4.56 47.77
N ARG A 1033 -80.43 -4.04 48.50
CA ARG A 1033 -79.19 -3.54 47.93
C ARG A 1033 -78.05 -4.53 48.13
N LEU A 1034 -77.39 -4.88 47.03
CA LEU A 1034 -76.17 -5.68 47.01
C LEU A 1034 -74.96 -4.75 47.09
N PHE A 1035 -74.11 -4.96 48.09
CA PHE A 1035 -72.88 -4.21 48.26
C PHE A 1035 -71.70 -5.10 47.92
N ILE A 1036 -70.75 -4.54 47.18
CA ILE A 1036 -69.43 -5.12 46.93
C ILE A 1036 -68.42 -4.08 47.42
N LYS A 1037 -67.73 -4.41 48.52
CA LYS A 1037 -66.79 -3.51 49.21
C LYS A 1037 -65.35 -3.95 48.96
N ASN A 1038 -64.43 -2.99 49.02
CA ASN A 1038 -62.97 -3.16 48.85
C ASN A 1038 -62.51 -3.63 47.46
N LEU A 1039 -63.39 -3.64 46.46
CA LEU A 1039 -63.00 -3.76 45.06
C LEU A 1039 -62.50 -2.38 44.58
N GLN A 1040 -61.23 -2.31 44.16
CA GLN A 1040 -60.53 -1.08 43.77
C GLN A 1040 -60.62 -0.79 42.25
N GLU A 1041 -61.44 -1.55 41.52
CA GLU A 1041 -61.64 -1.40 40.08
C GLU A 1041 -63.12 -1.48 39.71
N ASP A 1042 -63.43 -1.09 38.47
CA ASP A 1042 -64.77 -1.20 37.90
C ASP A 1042 -65.04 -2.64 37.44
N ALA A 1043 -66.32 -2.98 37.29
CA ALA A 1043 -66.74 -4.31 36.85
C ALA A 1043 -67.39 -4.26 35.47
N ARG A 1044 -66.87 -5.09 34.57
CA ARG A 1044 -67.43 -5.29 33.23
C ARG A 1044 -68.84 -5.87 33.29
N GLU A 1045 -69.06 -6.85 34.17
CA GLU A 1045 -70.34 -7.56 34.30
C GLU A 1045 -70.61 -8.06 35.72
N LEU A 1046 -71.86 -7.96 36.19
CA LEU A 1046 -72.38 -8.60 37.40
C LEU A 1046 -73.68 -9.33 37.07
N THR A 1047 -73.71 -10.64 37.28
CA THR A 1047 -74.90 -11.48 37.10
C THR A 1047 -75.39 -12.07 38.43
N LEU A 1048 -76.71 -12.17 38.58
CA LEU A 1048 -77.36 -12.90 39.66
C LEU A 1048 -78.10 -14.10 39.10
N THR A 1049 -77.78 -15.30 39.59
CA THR A 1049 -78.34 -16.56 39.11
C THR A 1049 -79.09 -17.25 40.25
N ASN A 1050 -80.26 -17.83 39.97
CA ASN A 1050 -80.97 -18.65 40.97
C ASN A 1050 -80.37 -20.07 41.05
N THR A 1051 -80.86 -20.90 41.97
CA THR A 1051 -80.37 -22.28 42.17
C THR A 1051 -80.66 -23.23 40.99
N LEU A 1052 -81.44 -22.80 40.00
CA LEU A 1052 -81.71 -23.55 38.77
C LEU A 1052 -80.77 -23.13 37.61
N GLY A 1053 -79.80 -22.23 37.87
CA GLY A 1053 -78.87 -21.73 36.86
C GLY A 1053 -79.46 -20.64 35.95
N GLN A 1054 -80.65 -20.12 36.25
CA GLN A 1054 -81.28 -19.06 35.46
C GLN A 1054 -80.80 -17.68 35.92
N VAL A 1055 -80.38 -16.83 34.97
CA VAL A 1055 -80.02 -15.43 35.24
C VAL A 1055 -81.28 -14.63 35.57
N VAL A 1056 -81.30 -14.05 36.77
CA VAL A 1056 -82.43 -13.27 37.31
C VAL A 1056 -82.17 -11.77 37.16
N ARG A 1057 -80.89 -11.36 37.17
CA ARG A 1057 -80.43 -10.00 36.87
C ARG A 1057 -79.04 -10.04 36.23
N SER A 1058 -78.75 -9.06 35.38
CA SER A 1058 -77.41 -8.76 34.89
C SER A 1058 -77.23 -7.24 34.83
N TYR A 1059 -76.02 -6.78 35.11
CA TYR A 1059 -75.60 -5.39 35.06
C TYR A 1059 -74.24 -5.33 34.37
N ASN A 1060 -74.07 -4.37 33.46
CA ASN A 1060 -72.82 -4.18 32.72
C ASN A 1060 -72.19 -2.83 33.09
N ALA A 1061 -70.87 -2.74 32.98
CA ALA A 1061 -70.08 -1.52 33.19
C ALA A 1061 -70.43 -0.80 34.51
N LEU A 1062 -70.29 -1.51 35.63
CA LEU A 1062 -70.54 -1.01 36.97
C LEU A 1062 -69.30 -0.34 37.53
N SER A 1063 -69.40 0.93 37.93
CA SER A 1063 -68.29 1.58 38.62
C SER A 1063 -68.10 1.07 40.04
N SER A 1064 -66.84 1.00 40.47
CA SER A 1064 -66.39 0.72 41.84
C SER A 1064 -67.19 1.51 42.88
N ASN A 1065 -67.38 2.81 42.64
CA ASN A 1065 -68.19 3.67 43.52
C ASN A 1065 -69.67 3.25 43.59
N SER A 1066 -70.27 2.78 42.50
CA SER A 1066 -71.67 2.33 42.48
C SER A 1066 -71.83 1.01 43.24
N MET A 1067 -70.88 0.09 43.04
CA MET A 1067 -70.81 -1.19 43.74
C MET A 1067 -70.61 -1.02 45.25
N GLN A 1068 -69.74 -0.07 45.65
CA GLN A 1068 -69.52 0.26 47.05
C GLN A 1068 -70.72 0.97 47.69
N ASN A 1069 -71.48 1.78 46.95
CA ASN A 1069 -72.67 2.47 47.48
C ASN A 1069 -73.97 1.64 47.43
N GLY A 1070 -73.90 0.43 46.88
CA GLY A 1070 -74.97 -0.57 46.89
C GLY A 1070 -75.88 -0.51 45.67
N ILE A 1071 -75.99 -1.63 44.96
CA ILE A 1071 -76.79 -1.81 43.75
C ILE A 1071 -78.18 -2.31 44.14
N HIS A 1072 -79.24 -1.61 43.71
CA HIS A 1072 -80.60 -2.04 43.98
C HIS A 1072 -81.02 -3.20 43.05
N LEU A 1073 -81.36 -4.34 43.63
CA LEU A 1073 -81.73 -5.55 42.87
C LEU A 1073 -83.21 -5.58 42.47
N GLY A 1074 -84.03 -4.69 43.03
CA GLY A 1074 -85.49 -4.71 42.91
C GLY A 1074 -86.11 -5.90 43.66
N LYS A 1075 -87.42 -6.16 43.45
CA LYS A 1075 -88.13 -7.25 44.14
C LYS A 1075 -87.60 -8.62 43.68
N LEU A 1076 -86.88 -9.32 44.55
CA LEU A 1076 -86.48 -10.72 44.40
C LEU A 1076 -87.30 -11.62 45.34
N SER A 1077 -87.64 -12.82 44.89
CA SER A 1077 -88.28 -13.85 45.73
C SER A 1077 -87.31 -14.34 46.81
N SER A 1078 -87.82 -14.76 47.97
CA SER A 1078 -86.99 -15.38 49.00
C SER A 1078 -86.33 -16.66 48.46
N GLY A 1079 -85.01 -16.75 48.58
CA GLY A 1079 -84.23 -17.82 47.98
C GLY A 1079 -82.72 -17.59 48.02
N VAL A 1080 -81.97 -18.59 47.56
CA VAL A 1080 -80.52 -18.52 47.39
C VAL A 1080 -80.22 -18.02 45.98
N TYR A 1081 -79.30 -17.06 45.88
CA TYR A 1081 -78.79 -16.54 44.61
C TYR A 1081 -77.25 -16.62 44.59
N PHE A 1082 -76.70 -16.81 43.40
CA PHE A 1082 -75.26 -16.73 43.12
C PHE A 1082 -74.98 -15.43 42.39
N VAL A 1083 -74.06 -14.64 42.92
CA VAL A 1083 -73.54 -13.43 42.32
C VAL A 1083 -72.26 -13.81 41.59
N ASN A 1084 -72.18 -13.61 40.28
CA ASN A 1084 -70.95 -13.79 39.51
C ASN A 1084 -70.55 -12.42 38.96
N LEU A 1085 -69.35 -11.96 39.30
CA LEU A 1085 -68.82 -10.65 38.96
C LEU A 1085 -67.57 -10.82 38.09
N ILE A 1086 -67.46 -10.07 37.01
CA ILE A 1086 -66.30 -9.99 36.14
C ILE A 1086 -65.76 -8.57 36.20
N THR A 1087 -64.52 -8.41 36.64
CA THR A 1087 -63.85 -7.11 36.73
C THR A 1087 -63.38 -6.63 35.36
N GLU A 1088 -63.00 -5.35 35.23
CA GLU A 1088 -62.41 -4.83 33.99
C GLU A 1088 -61.08 -5.50 33.64
N SER A 1089 -60.27 -5.85 34.65
CA SER A 1089 -59.04 -6.66 34.48
C SER A 1089 -59.30 -8.12 34.06
N GLY A 1090 -60.56 -8.57 34.05
CA GLY A 1090 -60.95 -9.92 33.62
C GLY A 1090 -61.06 -10.95 34.75
N ALA A 1091 -60.80 -10.58 36.01
CA ALA A 1091 -60.96 -11.45 37.16
C ALA A 1091 -62.43 -11.82 37.40
N LYS A 1092 -62.69 -13.07 37.83
CA LYS A 1092 -64.03 -13.60 38.08
C LYS A 1092 -64.24 -13.89 39.56
N LEU A 1093 -65.38 -13.45 40.10
CA LEU A 1093 -65.72 -13.54 41.52
C LEU A 1093 -67.13 -14.10 41.70
N ASP A 1094 -67.24 -15.23 42.42
CA ASP A 1094 -68.53 -15.87 42.68
C ASP A 1094 -68.88 -15.86 44.17
N LYS A 1095 -70.09 -15.39 44.52
CA LYS A 1095 -70.60 -15.39 45.89
C LYS A 1095 -72.04 -15.84 46.00
N LYS A 1096 -72.28 -16.77 46.92
CA LYS A 1096 -73.64 -17.16 47.34
C LYS A 1096 -74.22 -16.15 48.34
N ILE A 1097 -75.40 -15.62 48.03
CA ILE A 1097 -76.19 -14.76 48.92
C ILE A 1097 -77.57 -15.37 49.21
N LEU A 1098 -78.12 -15.06 50.38
CA LEU A 1098 -79.45 -15.52 50.79
C LEU A 1098 -80.40 -14.33 50.93
N LYS A 1099 -81.44 -14.30 50.11
CA LYS A 1099 -82.57 -13.37 50.27
C LYS A 1099 -83.63 -14.06 51.14
N LYS A 1100 -83.82 -13.55 52.36
CA LYS A 1100 -84.87 -14.03 53.28
C LYS A 1100 -86.17 -13.29 53.02
#